data_AF-A0AA35WY14-F1
#
_entry.id   AF-A0AA35WY14-F1
#
_cell.length_a   1.000
_cell.length_b   1.000
_cell.length_c   1.000
_cell.angle_alpha   90.00
_cell.angle_beta   90.00
_cell.angle_gamma   90.00
#
_symmetry.space_group_name_H-M   'P 1'
#
loop_
_entity.id
_entity.type
_entity.pdbx_description
1 polymer ?
#
loop_
_entity_poly.entity_id
_entity_poly.type
_entity_poly.pdbx_seq_one_letter_code
_entity_poly.pdbx_strand_id
1 'polypeptide(L)'
;MLLTIDIGNTAVTIGVFRDGTDDATETNGTSPAARLLTTLRVATDSRRLADEYGILLKSLLEFRGIDTNEISAGCICSVVPPLTGMFQDVCQSFFGVAPLVVSTRIDLGMPVRYDNPRDVGADRIVDAVAAVELYGAPAVIVDLGTATVFDAVSREREYLGGAIAPGINLSADALYYNTSQLRRVELVAPEMAVGRNTTTSLQSGIVLGYAGLVSTMVERFKAEIGADAKVVGTGGLVTVISEHVPVFDDINQELTLEMETALDGKNIVLGVTGSIACYKALDLASKLVQAGASVETILSYGATQFVSPLAFRSLTHRSVVTDTFDANSEHSVEHVTLARWADIVVIAPATVHCIAKLAGGLADDPLTTTVIATEAPLLVAPAMDANMYDHPATQENMARLRRRGVAIVGPAPGRLASGLMGMGRLVEPATLLGHIAAELGRNGDLAGRRVVVSAGGTQEAIDPVRVITNHSSGRMGYAVAEAARDRGAEVVLVTAPTALPDPAEMRVVNVRSAQEMCDAVLAETPFADALIMAAAVADYRPAVAAEQKIKKTAADELTIDLDKTIDILATATGDFVRVGFSAESENLEANAADKVRRKSLDLIVANDITEEGSGFGVDTNRVVLIDREMQVERLPLMSKYAVGHRILDRVAALLVAG
;
A
#
# COMPACT_ATOMS: atom_id res chain seq x y z
N MET A 1 -1.85 -16.69 12.78
CA MET A 1 -2.15 -16.05 11.48
C MET A 1 -3.26 -16.81 10.78
N LEU A 2 -4.12 -16.11 10.05
CA LEU A 2 -5.18 -16.68 9.21
C LEU A 2 -4.71 -16.73 7.75
N LEU A 3 -4.65 -17.92 7.16
CA LEU A 3 -4.40 -18.11 5.73
C LEU A 3 -5.74 -18.06 4.98
N THR A 4 -5.97 -17.07 4.15
CA THR A 4 -7.15 -17.01 3.27
C THR A 4 -6.77 -17.44 1.85
N ILE A 5 -7.61 -18.24 1.21
CA ILE A 5 -7.41 -18.73 -0.15
C ILE A 5 -8.70 -18.53 -0.91
N ASP A 6 -8.67 -17.73 -1.97
CA ASP A 6 -9.75 -17.60 -2.93
C ASP A 6 -9.40 -18.36 -4.22
N ILE A 7 -10.17 -19.40 -4.52
CA ILE A 7 -9.97 -20.30 -5.66
C ILE A 7 -10.93 -19.90 -6.77
N GLY A 8 -10.49 -18.95 -7.59
CA GLY A 8 -11.17 -18.53 -8.81
C GLY A 8 -10.89 -19.46 -9.99
N ASN A 9 -11.67 -19.31 -11.07
CA ASN A 9 -11.51 -20.11 -12.29
C ASN A 9 -10.18 -19.87 -13.02
N THR A 10 -9.58 -18.69 -12.86
CA THR A 10 -8.39 -18.27 -13.61
C THR A 10 -7.16 -18.14 -12.72
N ALA A 11 -7.35 -17.68 -11.49
CA ALA A 11 -6.28 -17.55 -10.50
C ALA A 11 -6.76 -18.05 -9.13
N VAL A 12 -5.80 -18.57 -8.37
CA VAL A 12 -5.92 -18.78 -6.93
C VAL A 12 -5.21 -17.63 -6.24
N THR A 13 -5.95 -16.85 -5.47
CA THR A 13 -5.45 -15.72 -4.68
C THR A 13 -5.27 -16.18 -3.24
N ILE A 14 -4.15 -15.83 -2.63
CA ILE A 14 -3.80 -16.21 -1.26
C ILE A 14 -3.52 -14.95 -0.47
N GLY A 15 -4.19 -14.77 0.66
CA GLY A 15 -3.91 -13.76 1.65
C GLY A 15 -3.40 -14.41 2.94
N VAL A 16 -2.44 -13.77 3.62
CA VAL A 16 -2.12 -14.14 5.00
C VAL A 16 -2.45 -12.96 5.88
N PHE A 17 -3.34 -13.19 6.83
CA PHE A 17 -3.80 -12.22 7.80
C PHE A 17 -3.25 -12.56 9.18
N ARG A 18 -3.11 -11.58 10.05
CA ARG A 18 -2.82 -11.79 11.48
C ARG A 18 -3.99 -11.23 12.27
N ASP A 19 -4.60 -12.09 13.09
CA ASP A 19 -5.64 -11.68 14.04
C ASP A 19 -5.08 -10.65 15.02
N GLY A 20 -5.93 -9.72 15.43
CA GLY A 20 -5.64 -8.76 16.50
C GLY A 20 -5.74 -9.33 17.92
N THR A 21 -5.99 -10.64 18.07
CA THR A 21 -6.35 -11.27 19.35
C THR A 21 -5.18 -11.97 20.02
N ASP A 22 -4.40 -11.22 20.80
CA ASP A 22 -3.70 -11.77 21.97
C ASP A 22 -4.35 -11.15 23.22
N ASP A 23 -5.61 -11.48 23.49
CA ASP A 23 -6.11 -11.64 24.87
C ASP A 23 -7.55 -12.18 24.87
N ALA A 24 -7.73 -13.28 25.61
CA ALA A 24 -9.00 -13.95 25.77
C ALA A 24 -9.91 -13.17 26.71
N THR A 25 -10.95 -12.52 26.19
CA THR A 25 -12.27 -12.44 26.83
C THR A 25 -13.32 -12.01 25.81
N GLU A 26 -14.25 -12.94 25.51
CA GLU A 26 -15.47 -12.64 24.76
C GLU A 26 -16.31 -11.61 25.52
N THR A 27 -16.80 -10.57 24.82
CA THR A 27 -18.22 -10.17 24.79
C THR A 27 -18.43 -9.00 23.82
N ASN A 28 -19.48 -9.13 22.99
CA ASN A 28 -20.02 -8.14 22.03
C ASN A 28 -19.38 -8.06 20.63
N GLY A 29 -19.50 -9.14 19.87
CA GLY A 29 -20.23 -9.11 18.59
C GLY A 29 -19.63 -8.42 17.35
N THR A 30 -18.48 -7.76 17.45
CA THR A 30 -17.69 -7.32 16.28
C THR A 30 -16.26 -7.84 16.46
N SER A 31 -15.78 -8.60 15.48
CA SER A 31 -14.46 -9.23 15.50
C SER A 31 -13.38 -8.21 15.12
N PRO A 32 -12.18 -8.24 15.74
CA PRO A 32 -11.08 -7.36 15.37
C PRO A 32 -10.72 -7.54 13.90
N ALA A 33 -10.55 -6.43 13.18
CA ALA A 33 -10.16 -6.46 11.78
C ALA A 33 -8.80 -7.14 11.62
N ALA A 34 -8.78 -8.31 10.97
CA ALA A 34 -7.57 -9.06 10.69
C ALA A 34 -6.67 -8.25 9.74
N ARG A 35 -5.36 -8.15 10.05
CA ARG A 35 -4.40 -7.36 9.26
C ARG A 35 -3.78 -8.21 8.16
N LEU A 36 -3.90 -7.78 6.89
CA LEU A 36 -3.23 -8.43 5.76
C LEU A 36 -1.69 -8.24 5.84
N LEU A 37 -0.95 -9.33 5.84
CA LEU A 37 0.51 -9.36 5.85
C LEU A 37 1.12 -9.48 4.45
N THR A 38 0.49 -10.29 3.59
CA THR A 38 0.92 -10.47 2.19
C THR A 38 -0.21 -11.05 1.36
N THR A 39 -0.15 -10.79 0.06
CA THR A 39 -0.95 -11.43 -0.99
C THR A 39 -0.06 -12.14 -2.00
N LEU A 40 -0.55 -13.27 -2.52
CA LEU A 40 0.06 -14.04 -3.60
C LEU A 40 -1.02 -14.44 -4.60
N ARG A 41 -0.66 -14.58 -5.87
CA ARG A 41 -1.55 -15.14 -6.90
C ARG A 41 -0.80 -16.20 -7.70
N VAL A 42 -1.46 -17.33 -7.92
CA VAL A 42 -0.99 -18.40 -8.80
C VAL A 42 -2.09 -18.76 -9.79
N ALA A 43 -1.72 -19.27 -10.96
CA ALA A 43 -2.72 -19.70 -11.93
C ALA A 43 -3.54 -20.89 -11.40
N THR A 44 -4.84 -20.90 -11.68
CA THR A 44 -5.71 -22.05 -11.40
C THR A 44 -5.42 -23.17 -12.40
N ASP A 45 -4.81 -24.26 -11.92
CA ASP A 45 -4.57 -25.48 -12.69
C ASP A 45 -5.15 -26.68 -11.95
N SER A 46 -6.25 -27.25 -12.47
CA SER A 46 -6.92 -28.42 -11.90
C SER A 46 -6.14 -29.73 -12.08
N ARG A 47 -5.03 -29.72 -12.81
CA ARG A 47 -4.18 -30.90 -13.06
C ARG A 47 -3.03 -31.03 -12.07
N ARG A 48 -2.70 -29.95 -11.35
CA ARG A 48 -1.68 -29.97 -10.30
C ARG A 48 -2.16 -30.76 -9.10
N LEU A 49 -1.25 -31.45 -8.43
CA LEU A 49 -1.52 -32.19 -7.20
C LEU A 49 -1.37 -31.29 -5.97
N ALA A 50 -1.93 -31.75 -4.84
CA ALA A 50 -1.84 -31.05 -3.57
C ALA A 50 -0.39 -30.77 -3.15
N ASP A 51 0.53 -31.71 -3.33
CA ASP A 51 1.95 -31.51 -2.98
C ASP A 51 2.62 -30.40 -3.82
N GLU A 52 2.26 -30.29 -5.11
CA GLU A 52 2.79 -29.26 -5.99
C GLU A 52 2.31 -27.87 -5.56
N TYR A 53 1.02 -27.73 -5.24
CA TYR A 53 0.48 -26.49 -4.69
C TYR A 53 1.05 -26.19 -3.30
N GLY A 54 1.15 -27.19 -2.43
CA GLY A 54 1.64 -27.03 -1.07
C GLY A 54 3.07 -26.52 -1.01
N ILE A 55 3.99 -27.13 -1.78
CA ILE A 55 5.38 -26.66 -1.87
C ILE A 55 5.45 -25.26 -2.46
N LEU A 56 4.71 -25.01 -3.55
CA LEU A 56 4.70 -23.71 -4.22
C LEU A 56 4.23 -22.60 -3.26
N LEU A 57 3.09 -22.78 -2.62
CA LEU A 57 2.51 -21.79 -1.73
C LEU A 57 3.36 -21.56 -0.49
N LYS A 58 3.83 -22.65 0.15
CA LYS A 58 4.71 -22.54 1.32
C LYS A 58 5.99 -21.76 0.99
N SER A 59 6.64 -22.11 -0.12
CA SER A 59 7.87 -21.46 -0.56
C SER A 59 7.66 -19.98 -0.89
N LEU A 60 6.54 -19.64 -1.54
CA LEU A 60 6.22 -18.25 -1.88
C LEU A 60 5.92 -17.42 -0.63
N LEU A 61 5.23 -17.99 0.36
CA LEU A 61 4.93 -17.32 1.63
C LEU A 61 6.21 -17.10 2.46
N GLU A 62 7.05 -18.12 2.58
CA GLU A 62 8.36 -18.01 3.26
C GLU A 62 9.26 -16.99 2.57
N PHE A 63 9.26 -16.95 1.24
CA PHE A 63 9.98 -15.94 0.46
C PHE A 63 9.47 -14.51 0.72
N ARG A 64 8.17 -14.35 0.99
CA ARG A 64 7.56 -13.07 1.41
C ARG A 64 7.79 -12.75 2.91
N GLY A 65 8.57 -13.55 3.61
CA GLY A 65 8.89 -13.35 5.03
C GLY A 65 7.78 -13.80 5.98
N ILE A 66 6.82 -14.61 5.52
CA ILE A 66 5.82 -15.23 6.38
C ILE A 66 6.40 -16.50 6.97
N ASP A 67 6.48 -16.58 8.29
CA ASP A 67 6.72 -17.85 8.98
C ASP A 67 5.45 -18.69 8.87
N THR A 68 5.50 -19.72 8.02
CA THR A 68 4.33 -20.57 7.74
C THR A 68 3.94 -21.43 8.94
N ASN A 69 4.78 -21.54 9.97
CA ASN A 69 4.46 -22.22 11.23
C ASN A 69 3.58 -21.35 12.15
N GLU A 70 3.50 -20.03 11.92
CA GLU A 70 2.60 -19.12 12.65
C GLU A 70 1.16 -19.10 12.07
N ILE A 71 0.91 -19.84 10.99
CA ILE A 71 -0.43 -20.03 10.43
C ILE A 71 -1.21 -20.97 11.35
N SER A 72 -2.25 -20.42 11.97
CA SER A 72 -3.04 -21.08 13.02
C SER A 72 -4.47 -21.33 12.60
N ALA A 73 -4.94 -20.64 11.55
CA ALA A 73 -6.26 -20.83 10.96
C ALA A 73 -6.17 -20.74 9.43
N GLY A 74 -7.13 -21.35 8.74
CA GLY A 74 -7.28 -21.24 7.30
C GLY A 74 -8.72 -20.91 6.93
N CYS A 75 -8.92 -20.19 5.84
CA CYS A 75 -10.23 -19.97 5.24
C CYS A 75 -10.13 -20.14 3.72
N ILE A 76 -11.05 -20.90 3.13
CA ILE A 76 -11.11 -21.14 1.69
C ILE A 76 -12.44 -20.60 1.16
N CYS A 77 -12.35 -19.66 0.23
CA CYS A 77 -13.39 -19.34 -0.73
C CYS A 77 -13.09 -20.09 -2.03
N SER A 78 -14.09 -20.73 -2.65
CA SER A 78 -13.85 -21.47 -3.89
C SER A 78 -15.08 -21.53 -4.77
N VAL A 79 -14.87 -21.21 -6.04
CA VAL A 79 -15.82 -21.44 -7.14
C VAL A 79 -15.37 -22.57 -8.06
N VAL A 80 -14.31 -23.31 -7.69
CA VAL A 80 -13.76 -24.44 -8.45
C VAL A 80 -13.84 -25.71 -7.59
N PRO A 81 -14.98 -26.43 -7.59
CA PRO A 81 -15.21 -27.57 -6.69
C PRO A 81 -14.13 -28.66 -6.70
N PRO A 82 -13.53 -29.04 -7.86
CA PRO A 82 -12.46 -30.05 -7.88
C PRO A 82 -11.22 -29.65 -7.07
N LEU A 83 -10.97 -28.35 -6.92
CA LEU A 83 -9.82 -27.83 -6.19
C LEU A 83 -10.10 -27.59 -4.71
N THR A 84 -11.36 -27.44 -4.29
CA THR A 84 -11.69 -27.17 -2.88
C THR A 84 -11.13 -28.25 -1.95
N GLY A 85 -11.41 -29.53 -2.21
CA GLY A 85 -10.89 -30.63 -1.39
C GLY A 85 -9.36 -30.72 -1.41
N MET A 86 -8.76 -30.50 -2.59
CA MET A 86 -7.30 -30.47 -2.74
C MET A 86 -6.67 -29.37 -1.89
N PHE A 87 -7.25 -28.17 -1.87
CA PHE A 87 -6.71 -27.05 -1.09
C PHE A 87 -6.98 -27.19 0.42
N GLN A 88 -8.02 -27.94 0.82
CA GLN A 88 -8.16 -28.40 2.20
C GLN A 88 -6.99 -29.32 2.58
N ASP A 89 -6.61 -30.26 1.72
CA ASP A 89 -5.45 -31.14 1.93
C ASP A 89 -4.13 -30.35 1.96
N VAL A 90 -3.99 -29.32 1.12
CA VAL A 90 -2.84 -28.40 1.15
C VAL A 90 -2.74 -27.67 2.50
N CYS A 91 -3.84 -27.07 2.96
CA CYS A 91 -3.89 -26.38 4.26
C CYS A 91 -3.51 -27.33 5.40
N GLN A 92 -4.05 -28.53 5.40
CA GLN A 92 -3.80 -29.55 6.43
C GLN A 92 -2.35 -30.04 6.41
N SER A 93 -1.81 -30.36 5.23
CA SER A 93 -0.53 -31.06 5.08
C SER A 93 0.69 -30.14 5.13
N PHE A 94 0.55 -28.89 4.66
CA PHE A 94 1.67 -27.95 4.54
C PHE A 94 1.65 -26.83 5.58
N PHE A 95 0.46 -26.48 6.08
CA PHE A 95 0.27 -25.39 7.04
C PHE A 95 -0.30 -25.88 8.38
N GLY A 96 -0.65 -27.16 8.51
CA GLY A 96 -1.12 -27.75 9.76
C GLY A 96 -2.50 -27.28 10.21
N VAL A 97 -3.27 -26.62 9.34
CA VAL A 97 -4.57 -26.02 9.66
C VAL A 97 -5.69 -26.68 8.88
N ALA A 98 -6.81 -26.94 9.55
CA ALA A 98 -8.06 -27.33 8.91
C ALA A 98 -8.81 -26.05 8.51
N PRO A 99 -8.95 -25.73 7.22
CA PRO A 99 -9.51 -24.44 6.82
C PRO A 99 -11.04 -24.45 6.89
N LEU A 100 -11.61 -23.30 7.28
CA LEU A 100 -13.03 -23.00 7.14
C LEU A 100 -13.34 -22.79 5.65
N VAL A 101 -14.15 -23.66 5.06
CA VAL A 101 -14.63 -23.46 3.68
C VAL A 101 -15.89 -22.59 3.72
N VAL A 102 -15.80 -21.40 3.14
CA VAL A 102 -16.92 -20.47 3.03
C VAL A 102 -18.04 -21.13 2.21
N SER A 103 -19.24 -21.15 2.78
CA SER A 103 -20.43 -21.68 2.13
C SER A 103 -21.68 -21.14 2.83
N THR A 104 -22.86 -21.34 2.28
CA THR A 104 -24.13 -20.99 2.97
C THR A 104 -24.46 -21.88 4.17
N ARG A 105 -23.55 -22.77 4.59
CA ARG A 105 -23.73 -23.66 5.75
C ARG A 105 -23.07 -23.13 7.02
N ILE A 106 -22.23 -22.11 6.90
CA ILE A 106 -21.61 -21.42 8.04
C ILE A 106 -22.46 -20.21 8.41
N ASP A 107 -22.33 -19.70 9.63
CA ASP A 107 -22.98 -18.45 10.00
C ASP A 107 -22.28 -17.28 9.30
N LEU A 108 -22.99 -16.64 8.39
CA LEU A 108 -22.49 -15.54 7.57
C LEU A 108 -22.83 -14.17 8.16
N GLY A 109 -23.63 -14.11 9.24
CA GLY A 109 -24.22 -12.85 9.71
C GLY A 109 -25.19 -12.18 8.73
N MET A 110 -25.46 -12.82 7.59
CA MET A 110 -26.26 -12.32 6.47
C MET A 110 -27.16 -13.45 5.93
N PRO A 111 -28.50 -13.36 6.10
CA PRO A 111 -29.42 -14.35 5.54
C PRO A 111 -29.36 -14.39 4.02
N VAL A 112 -29.21 -15.58 3.45
CA VAL A 112 -29.21 -15.80 1.99
C VAL A 112 -30.62 -16.18 1.53
N ARG A 113 -31.30 -15.27 0.82
CA ARG A 113 -32.69 -15.38 0.32
C ARG A 113 -32.78 -15.93 -1.11
N TYR A 114 -31.87 -16.82 -1.47
CA TYR A 114 -31.91 -17.54 -2.74
C TYR A 114 -32.84 -18.76 -2.63
N ASP A 115 -33.53 -19.15 -3.72
CA ASP A 115 -34.45 -20.31 -3.73
C ASP A 115 -33.78 -21.58 -3.20
N ASN A 116 -32.51 -21.77 -3.58
CA ASN A 116 -31.62 -22.73 -2.99
C ASN A 116 -30.30 -22.03 -2.63
N PRO A 117 -30.06 -21.72 -1.35
CA PRO A 117 -28.85 -21.00 -0.93
C PRO A 117 -27.55 -21.67 -1.39
N ARG A 118 -27.55 -23.00 -1.56
CA ARG A 118 -26.35 -23.76 -1.97
C ARG A 118 -25.88 -23.47 -3.39
N ASP A 119 -26.71 -22.83 -4.21
CA ASP A 119 -26.40 -22.54 -5.60
C ASP A 119 -25.65 -21.20 -5.76
N VAL A 120 -25.48 -20.44 -4.67
CA VAL A 120 -24.74 -19.19 -4.67
C VAL A 120 -23.24 -19.48 -4.54
N GLY A 121 -22.43 -18.85 -5.39
CA GLY A 121 -20.97 -18.91 -5.32
C GLY A 121 -20.44 -18.32 -4.02
N ALA A 122 -19.35 -18.90 -3.49
CA ALA A 122 -18.75 -18.44 -2.24
C ALA A 122 -18.16 -17.03 -2.38
N ASP A 123 -17.62 -16.69 -3.55
CA ASP A 123 -17.10 -15.37 -3.93
C ASP A 123 -18.17 -14.29 -3.78
N ARG A 124 -19.35 -14.50 -4.37
CA ARG A 124 -20.49 -13.57 -4.30
C ARG A 124 -20.97 -13.31 -2.88
N ILE A 125 -20.92 -14.35 -2.04
CA ILE A 125 -21.27 -14.22 -0.62
C ILE A 125 -20.23 -13.37 0.11
N VAL A 126 -18.95 -13.62 -0.12
CA VAL A 126 -17.86 -12.84 0.50
C VAL A 126 -17.93 -11.38 0.08
N ASP A 127 -18.12 -11.10 -1.22
CA ASP A 127 -18.24 -9.74 -1.73
C ASP A 127 -19.45 -9.02 -1.12
N ALA A 128 -20.58 -9.71 -0.97
CA ALA A 128 -21.76 -9.13 -0.33
C ALA A 128 -21.55 -8.86 1.16
N VAL A 129 -20.89 -9.76 1.91
CA VAL A 129 -20.54 -9.52 3.32
C VAL A 129 -19.58 -8.33 3.44
N ALA A 130 -18.51 -8.32 2.64
CA ALA A 130 -17.53 -7.23 2.64
C ALA A 130 -18.16 -5.89 2.27
N ALA A 131 -19.01 -5.85 1.24
CA ALA A 131 -19.70 -4.64 0.83
C ALA A 131 -20.60 -4.07 1.94
N VAL A 132 -21.34 -4.93 2.65
CA VAL A 132 -22.22 -4.51 3.75
C VAL A 132 -21.42 -3.99 4.95
N GLU A 133 -20.31 -4.65 5.28
CA GLU A 133 -19.47 -4.24 6.40
C GLU A 133 -18.71 -2.93 6.12
N LEU A 134 -18.24 -2.73 4.88
CA LEU A 134 -17.50 -1.52 4.49
C LEU A 134 -18.40 -0.34 4.14
N TYR A 135 -19.52 -0.59 3.46
CA TYR A 135 -20.34 0.46 2.85
C TYR A 135 -21.78 0.53 3.39
N GLY A 136 -22.18 -0.42 4.22
CA GLY A 136 -23.54 -0.52 4.74
C GLY A 136 -24.52 -1.17 3.76
N ALA A 137 -25.77 -1.29 4.20
CA ALA A 137 -26.88 -1.83 3.41
C ALA A 137 -28.02 -0.79 3.30
N PRO A 138 -28.80 -0.76 2.21
CA PRO A 138 -28.79 -1.68 1.07
C PRO A 138 -27.61 -1.44 0.11
N ALA A 139 -27.20 -2.48 -0.62
CA ALA A 139 -26.06 -2.43 -1.53
C ALA A 139 -26.29 -3.20 -2.83
N VAL A 140 -25.73 -2.69 -3.92
CA VAL A 140 -25.59 -3.39 -5.21
C VAL A 140 -24.10 -3.58 -5.47
N ILE A 141 -23.66 -4.82 -5.60
CA ILE A 141 -22.28 -5.16 -5.93
C ILE A 141 -22.22 -5.56 -7.39
N VAL A 142 -21.25 -5.01 -8.13
CA VAL A 142 -20.98 -5.37 -9.52
C VAL A 142 -19.54 -5.88 -9.63
N ASP A 143 -19.38 -7.20 -9.78
CA ASP A 143 -18.07 -7.82 -10.02
C ASP A 143 -17.85 -8.00 -11.53
N LEU A 144 -16.79 -7.35 -12.03
CA LEU A 144 -16.34 -7.41 -13.41
C LEU A 144 -15.13 -8.34 -13.56
N GLY A 145 -15.31 -9.60 -13.15
CA GLY A 145 -14.34 -10.69 -13.25
C GLY A 145 -14.50 -11.60 -14.48
N THR A 146 -14.30 -12.91 -14.29
CA THR A 146 -14.48 -13.92 -15.35
C THR A 146 -15.92 -13.97 -15.89
N ALA A 147 -16.88 -13.69 -15.01
CA ALA A 147 -18.25 -13.34 -15.35
C ALA A 147 -18.51 -11.89 -14.90
N THR A 148 -19.51 -11.25 -15.49
CA THR A 148 -20.02 -9.98 -14.97
C THR A 148 -21.20 -10.31 -14.06
N VAL A 149 -21.02 -10.10 -12.76
CA VAL A 149 -21.97 -10.51 -11.73
C VAL A 149 -22.56 -9.28 -11.06
N PHE A 150 -23.86 -9.33 -10.81
CA PHE A 150 -24.59 -8.34 -10.03
C PHE A 150 -25.16 -9.03 -8.81
N ASP A 151 -24.98 -8.43 -7.64
CA ASP A 151 -25.47 -8.92 -6.37
C ASP A 151 -26.25 -7.82 -5.64
N ALA A 152 -27.36 -8.21 -5.01
CA ALA A 152 -28.24 -7.32 -4.28
C ALA A 152 -28.30 -7.71 -2.82
N VAL A 153 -28.09 -6.72 -1.94
CA VAL A 153 -28.29 -6.86 -0.50
C VAL A 153 -29.35 -5.89 -0.02
N SER A 154 -30.37 -6.42 0.68
CA SER A 154 -31.49 -5.63 1.20
C SER A 154 -31.06 -4.71 2.36
N ARG A 155 -31.93 -3.76 2.72
CA ARG A 155 -31.73 -2.87 3.88
C ARG A 155 -31.65 -3.65 5.20
N GLU A 156 -32.31 -4.78 5.28
CA GLU A 156 -32.30 -5.71 6.41
C GLU A 156 -31.05 -6.60 6.46
N ARG A 157 -30.03 -6.32 5.62
CA ARG A 157 -28.81 -7.11 5.48
C ARG A 157 -29.08 -8.55 5.03
N GLU A 158 -30.00 -8.73 4.08
CA GLU A 158 -30.28 -10.02 3.47
C GLU A 158 -29.70 -10.08 2.05
N TYR A 159 -28.94 -11.12 1.73
CA TYR A 159 -28.48 -11.36 0.37
C TYR A 159 -29.66 -11.87 -0.46
N LEU A 160 -30.11 -11.07 -1.43
CA LEU A 160 -31.30 -11.35 -2.22
C LEU A 160 -31.00 -12.18 -3.48
N GLY A 161 -29.73 -12.26 -3.88
CA GLY A 161 -29.31 -12.83 -5.16
C GLY A 161 -28.93 -11.74 -6.15
N GLY A 162 -29.07 -12.05 -7.44
CA GLY A 162 -28.84 -11.05 -8.48
C GLY A 162 -28.74 -11.67 -9.87
N ALA A 163 -27.81 -11.20 -10.70
CA ALA A 163 -27.72 -11.55 -12.11
C ALA A 163 -26.31 -11.90 -12.54
N ILE A 164 -26.17 -12.77 -13.55
CA ILE A 164 -24.88 -13.14 -14.12
C ILE A 164 -24.96 -12.93 -15.63
N ALA A 165 -23.99 -12.21 -16.17
CA ALA A 165 -23.72 -12.06 -17.59
C ALA A 165 -22.34 -12.65 -17.92
N PRO A 166 -22.06 -12.97 -19.19
CA PRO A 166 -20.71 -13.32 -19.61
C PRO A 166 -19.70 -12.26 -19.14
N GLY A 167 -18.46 -12.63 -18.88
CA GLY A 167 -17.42 -11.64 -18.60
C GLY A 167 -17.06 -10.87 -19.86
N ILE A 168 -16.48 -9.69 -19.68
CA ILE A 168 -16.08 -8.82 -20.80
C ILE A 168 -15.01 -9.50 -21.66
N ASN A 169 -13.97 -10.08 -21.03
CA ASN A 169 -12.95 -10.88 -21.71
C ASN A 169 -13.55 -12.13 -22.37
N LEU A 170 -14.45 -12.83 -21.68
CA LEU A 170 -15.13 -14.00 -22.24
C LEU A 170 -15.94 -13.65 -23.48
N SER A 171 -16.59 -12.49 -23.50
CA SER A 171 -17.37 -12.00 -24.64
C SER A 171 -16.47 -11.64 -25.82
N ALA A 172 -15.33 -10.99 -25.55
CA ALA A 172 -14.32 -10.70 -26.55
C ALA A 172 -13.76 -12.01 -27.17
N ASP A 173 -13.39 -12.96 -26.32
CA ASP A 173 -12.86 -14.26 -26.74
C ASP A 173 -13.94 -15.08 -27.48
N ALA A 174 -15.22 -15.01 -27.08
CA ALA A 174 -16.30 -15.70 -27.79
C ALA A 174 -16.45 -15.19 -29.23
N LEU A 175 -16.33 -13.88 -29.45
CA LEU A 175 -16.32 -13.29 -30.79
C LEU A 175 -15.09 -13.76 -31.59
N TYR A 176 -13.92 -13.83 -30.95
CA TYR A 176 -12.71 -14.33 -31.59
C TYR A 176 -12.79 -15.81 -32.00
N TYR A 177 -13.18 -16.70 -31.08
CA TYR A 177 -13.14 -18.14 -31.29
C TYR A 177 -14.29 -18.68 -32.15
N ASN A 178 -15.46 -18.04 -32.11
CA ASN A 178 -16.66 -18.54 -32.77
C ASN A 178 -17.00 -17.81 -34.07
N THR A 179 -16.14 -16.90 -34.53
CA THR A 179 -16.33 -16.23 -35.82
C THR A 179 -15.06 -16.29 -36.66
N SER A 180 -15.21 -16.44 -37.96
CA SER A 180 -14.06 -16.44 -38.87
C SER A 180 -13.60 -14.99 -39.14
N GLN A 181 -12.28 -14.76 -39.06
CA GLN A 181 -11.59 -13.49 -39.40
C GLN A 181 -11.61 -12.36 -38.34
N LEU A 182 -12.22 -12.54 -37.17
CA LEU A 182 -12.03 -11.58 -36.07
C LEU A 182 -10.68 -11.81 -35.39
N ARG A 183 -10.00 -10.72 -35.03
CA ARG A 183 -8.74 -10.75 -34.28
C ARG A 183 -9.04 -10.59 -32.80
N ARG A 184 -8.22 -11.17 -31.94
CA ARG A 184 -8.27 -10.87 -30.51
C ARG A 184 -7.93 -9.39 -30.32
N VAL A 185 -8.78 -8.67 -29.61
CA VAL A 185 -8.64 -7.24 -29.36
C VAL A 185 -8.35 -7.00 -27.90
N GLU A 186 -7.47 -6.03 -27.64
CA GLU A 186 -7.32 -5.46 -26.30
C GLU A 186 -8.53 -4.58 -26.01
N LEU A 187 -9.05 -4.69 -24.78
CA LEU A 187 -10.22 -3.95 -24.34
C LEU A 187 -9.77 -2.61 -23.75
N VAL A 188 -10.05 -1.54 -24.48
CA VAL A 188 -9.82 -0.16 -24.05
C VAL A 188 -11.11 0.64 -24.25
N ALA A 189 -11.27 1.71 -23.46
CA ALA A 189 -12.40 2.62 -23.58
C ALA A 189 -12.42 3.28 -24.98
N PRO A 190 -13.53 3.16 -25.74
CA PRO A 190 -13.63 3.66 -27.09
C PRO A 190 -13.97 5.16 -27.10
N GLU A 191 -13.22 5.97 -27.86
CA GLU A 191 -13.51 7.42 -28.01
C GLU A 191 -14.88 7.70 -28.67
N MET A 192 -15.35 6.79 -29.54
CA MET A 192 -16.59 6.93 -30.28
C MET A 192 -17.36 5.62 -30.31
N ALA A 193 -18.70 5.71 -30.23
CA ALA A 193 -19.57 4.55 -30.35
C ALA A 193 -19.55 3.90 -31.75
N VAL A 194 -19.28 4.68 -32.80
CA VAL A 194 -19.23 4.14 -34.18
C VAL A 194 -17.79 3.82 -34.53
N GLY A 195 -17.41 2.54 -34.40
CA GLY A 195 -16.11 2.03 -34.84
C GLY A 195 -15.91 2.16 -36.35
N ARG A 196 -14.68 2.49 -36.76
CA ARG A 196 -14.30 2.68 -38.18
C ARG A 196 -13.46 1.54 -38.75
N ASN A 197 -13.13 0.57 -37.91
CA ASN A 197 -12.44 -0.66 -38.27
C ASN A 197 -12.89 -1.78 -37.32
N THR A 198 -12.53 -3.04 -37.63
CA THR A 198 -12.94 -4.21 -36.84
C THR A 198 -12.58 -4.09 -35.35
N THR A 199 -11.39 -3.59 -35.03
CA THR A 199 -10.92 -3.43 -33.64
C THR A 199 -11.78 -2.43 -32.86
N THR A 200 -11.93 -1.22 -33.38
CA THR A 200 -12.73 -0.15 -32.76
C THR A 200 -14.21 -0.48 -32.70
N SER A 201 -14.73 -1.24 -33.68
CA SER A 201 -16.11 -1.74 -33.63
C SER A 201 -16.31 -2.80 -32.54
N LEU A 202 -15.32 -3.67 -32.31
CA LEU A 202 -15.35 -4.64 -31.21
C LEU A 202 -15.22 -3.96 -29.85
N GLN A 203 -14.24 -3.06 -29.69
CA GLN A 203 -14.04 -2.29 -28.46
C GLN A 203 -15.28 -1.47 -28.12
N SER A 204 -15.85 -0.75 -29.09
CA SER A 204 -17.11 -0.03 -28.92
C SER A 204 -18.25 -0.94 -28.47
N GLY A 205 -18.53 -2.01 -29.22
CA GLY A 205 -19.63 -2.91 -28.93
C GLY A 205 -19.50 -3.61 -27.59
N ILE A 206 -18.27 -3.98 -27.20
CA ILE A 206 -18.02 -4.64 -25.93
C ILE A 206 -18.04 -3.63 -24.78
N VAL A 207 -17.20 -2.59 -24.79
CA VAL A 207 -17.09 -1.66 -23.65
C VAL A 207 -18.37 -0.87 -23.42
N LEU A 208 -18.92 -0.22 -24.46
CA LEU A 208 -20.16 0.56 -24.30
C LEU A 208 -21.37 -0.35 -24.10
N GLY A 209 -21.35 -1.56 -24.69
CA GLY A 209 -22.37 -2.57 -24.45
C GLY A 209 -22.43 -3.01 -23.00
N TYR A 210 -21.26 -3.29 -22.39
CA TYR A 210 -21.17 -3.62 -20.96
C TYR A 210 -21.46 -2.41 -20.07
N ALA A 211 -21.05 -1.20 -20.46
CA ALA A 211 -21.42 0.01 -19.73
C ALA A 211 -22.95 0.22 -19.68
N GLY A 212 -23.63 0.01 -20.81
CA GLY A 212 -25.08 0.04 -20.90
C GLY A 212 -25.74 -1.09 -20.10
N LEU A 213 -25.19 -2.31 -20.17
CA LEU A 213 -25.63 -3.45 -19.37
C LEU A 213 -25.57 -3.13 -17.88
N VAL A 214 -24.40 -2.68 -17.39
CA VAL A 214 -24.19 -2.34 -15.98
C VAL A 214 -25.14 -1.26 -15.52
N SER A 215 -25.20 -0.14 -16.26
CA SER A 215 -26.08 0.99 -15.92
C SER A 215 -27.54 0.56 -15.82
N THR A 216 -28.03 -0.22 -16.79
CA THR A 216 -29.42 -0.69 -16.83
C THR A 216 -29.71 -1.68 -15.70
N MET A 217 -28.78 -2.60 -15.43
CA MET A 217 -28.95 -3.60 -14.38
C MET A 217 -28.94 -2.96 -12.99
N VAL A 218 -28.02 -2.03 -12.73
CA VAL A 218 -27.97 -1.27 -11.48
C VAL A 218 -29.25 -0.45 -11.27
N GLU A 219 -29.75 0.24 -12.30
CA GLU A 219 -31.01 0.99 -12.22
C GLU A 219 -32.18 0.06 -11.83
N ARG A 220 -32.27 -1.11 -12.45
CA ARG A 220 -33.29 -2.12 -12.10
C ARG A 220 -33.15 -2.62 -10.67
N PHE A 221 -31.92 -2.91 -10.23
CA PHE A 221 -31.66 -3.37 -8.86
C PHE A 221 -32.05 -2.29 -7.85
N LYS A 222 -31.63 -1.03 -8.07
CA LYS A 222 -32.02 0.12 -7.23
C LYS A 222 -33.54 0.32 -7.19
N ALA A 223 -34.25 0.09 -8.30
CA ALA A 223 -35.70 0.16 -8.32
C ALA A 223 -36.38 -0.91 -7.43
N GLU A 224 -35.73 -2.07 -7.26
CA GLU A 224 -36.25 -3.17 -6.43
C GLU A 224 -35.85 -3.05 -4.95
N ILE A 225 -34.60 -2.69 -4.65
CA ILE A 225 -34.06 -2.73 -3.27
C ILE A 225 -33.95 -1.36 -2.58
N GLY A 226 -34.12 -0.28 -3.34
CA GLY A 226 -34.04 1.09 -2.84
C GLY A 226 -33.10 1.96 -3.66
N ALA A 227 -33.56 3.16 -4.01
CA ALA A 227 -32.77 4.12 -4.79
C ALA A 227 -31.51 4.61 -4.04
N ASP A 228 -31.50 4.51 -2.72
CA ASP A 228 -30.38 4.83 -1.83
C ASP A 228 -29.37 3.69 -1.67
N ALA A 229 -29.55 2.55 -2.36
CA ALA A 229 -28.57 1.47 -2.30
C ALA A 229 -27.21 1.92 -2.82
N LYS A 230 -26.14 1.65 -2.06
CA LYS A 230 -24.78 1.99 -2.48
C LYS A 230 -24.32 1.00 -3.55
N VAL A 231 -23.80 1.51 -4.66
CA VAL A 231 -23.35 0.71 -5.81
C VAL A 231 -21.83 0.61 -5.79
N VAL A 232 -21.32 -0.60 -5.59
CA VAL A 232 -19.88 -0.87 -5.46
C VAL A 232 -19.41 -1.70 -6.66
N GLY A 233 -18.41 -1.19 -7.37
CA GLY A 233 -17.76 -1.91 -8.46
C GLY A 233 -16.49 -2.61 -7.98
N THR A 234 -16.30 -3.88 -8.35
CA THR A 234 -15.10 -4.68 -8.08
C THR A 234 -14.67 -5.46 -9.33
N GLY A 235 -13.52 -6.15 -9.25
CA GLY A 235 -12.99 -6.98 -10.33
C GLY A 235 -12.07 -6.22 -11.29
N GLY A 236 -11.17 -6.96 -11.95
CA GLY A 236 -10.02 -6.39 -12.66
C GLY A 236 -10.34 -5.56 -13.92
N LEU A 237 -11.59 -5.56 -14.40
CA LEU A 237 -12.02 -4.78 -15.57
C LEU A 237 -12.96 -3.62 -15.21
N VAL A 238 -13.19 -3.36 -13.93
CA VAL A 238 -14.07 -2.27 -13.49
C VAL A 238 -13.60 -0.90 -13.97
N THR A 239 -12.29 -0.66 -13.97
CA THR A 239 -11.70 0.61 -14.42
C THR A 239 -11.99 0.90 -15.89
N VAL A 240 -11.91 -0.11 -16.76
CA VAL A 240 -12.16 0.02 -18.20
C VAL A 240 -13.61 0.43 -18.50
N ILE A 241 -14.56 -0.02 -17.68
CA ILE A 241 -15.99 0.25 -17.89
C ILE A 241 -16.45 1.51 -17.14
N SER A 242 -15.86 1.80 -15.97
CA SER A 242 -16.30 2.84 -15.05
C SER A 242 -16.37 4.23 -15.67
N GLU A 243 -15.48 4.57 -16.62
CA GLU A 243 -15.50 5.85 -17.34
C GLU A 243 -16.82 6.12 -18.07
N HIS A 244 -17.55 5.07 -18.42
CA HIS A 244 -18.82 5.14 -19.15
C HIS A 244 -20.02 4.73 -18.29
N VAL A 245 -19.82 4.49 -16.99
CA VAL A 245 -20.84 4.00 -16.05
C VAL A 245 -20.91 4.92 -14.84
N PRO A 246 -21.74 5.98 -14.88
CA PRO A 246 -21.83 6.97 -13.81
C PRO A 246 -22.65 6.51 -12.60
N VAL A 247 -22.96 5.21 -12.49
CA VAL A 247 -23.82 4.66 -11.43
C VAL A 247 -23.05 4.05 -10.27
N PHE A 248 -21.72 3.93 -10.36
CA PHE A 248 -20.88 3.49 -9.25
C PHE A 248 -20.74 4.60 -8.21
N ASP A 249 -21.11 4.29 -6.97
CA ASP A 249 -20.87 5.17 -5.81
C ASP A 249 -19.44 4.96 -5.26
N ASP A 250 -18.86 3.77 -5.50
CA ASP A 250 -17.49 3.42 -5.13
C ASP A 250 -16.89 2.37 -6.06
N ILE A 251 -15.57 2.34 -6.19
CA ILE A 251 -14.83 1.29 -6.92
C ILE A 251 -13.73 0.77 -6.02
N ASN A 252 -13.82 -0.51 -5.69
CA ASN A 252 -12.88 -1.20 -4.83
C ASN A 252 -12.48 -2.52 -5.50
N GLN A 253 -11.32 -2.53 -6.16
CA GLN A 253 -10.83 -3.70 -6.92
C GLN A 253 -10.44 -4.87 -6.03
N GLU A 254 -10.05 -4.56 -4.80
CA GLU A 254 -9.69 -5.52 -3.77
C GLU A 254 -10.79 -5.49 -2.71
N LEU A 255 -12.07 -5.48 -3.12
CA LEU A 255 -13.21 -5.54 -2.18
C LEU A 255 -13.11 -6.76 -1.25
N THR A 256 -12.37 -7.75 -1.73
CA THR A 256 -11.99 -8.95 -1.00
C THR A 256 -10.81 -8.72 -0.02
N LEU A 257 -9.94 -7.69 -0.16
CA LEU A 257 -8.62 -7.46 0.51
C LEU A 257 -8.07 -5.96 0.50
N GLU A 258 -8.51 -4.96 1.31
CA GLU A 258 -8.09 -3.52 1.15
C GLU A 258 -6.92 -2.91 2.01
N MET A 259 -6.15 -1.91 1.44
CA MET A 259 -5.47 -0.73 2.06
C MET A 259 -5.11 0.44 1.07
N GLU A 260 -5.22 1.72 1.49
CA GLU A 260 -4.90 2.98 0.77
C GLU A 260 -3.41 3.44 0.92
N THR A 261 -2.77 4.04 -0.11
CA THR A 261 -1.32 4.41 -0.09
C THR A 261 -0.95 5.76 -0.76
N ALA A 262 0.29 6.23 -0.54
CA ALA A 262 0.82 7.53 -1.03
C ALA A 262 0.86 7.72 -2.57
N LEU A 263 0.83 6.63 -3.33
CA LEU A 263 0.96 6.66 -4.79
C LEU A 263 -0.37 6.45 -5.50
N ASP A 264 -1.47 6.43 -4.74
CA ASP A 264 -2.79 6.20 -5.28
C ASP A 264 -3.18 7.30 -6.29
N GLY A 265 -3.69 6.86 -7.44
CA GLY A 265 -4.08 7.73 -8.55
C GLY A 265 -2.93 8.45 -9.27
N LYS A 266 -1.66 8.14 -8.98
CA LYS A 266 -0.50 8.77 -9.65
C LYS A 266 -0.16 8.11 -10.97
N ASN A 267 0.21 8.93 -11.97
CA ASN A 267 0.65 8.48 -13.28
C ASN A 267 2.18 8.44 -13.35
N ILE A 268 2.77 7.26 -13.51
CA ILE A 268 4.22 7.04 -13.46
C ILE A 268 4.71 6.45 -14.77
N VAL A 269 5.68 7.11 -15.41
CA VAL A 269 6.41 6.50 -16.52
C VAL A 269 7.65 5.79 -15.98
N LEU A 270 7.70 4.47 -16.12
CA LEU A 270 8.83 3.64 -15.69
C LEU A 270 9.74 3.31 -16.89
N GLY A 271 10.88 4.00 -16.96
CA GLY A 271 11.98 3.70 -17.86
C GLY A 271 12.89 2.59 -17.35
N VAL A 272 13.15 1.58 -18.16
CA VAL A 272 14.02 0.44 -17.80
C VAL A 272 15.14 0.33 -18.84
N THR A 273 16.39 0.25 -18.38
CA THR A 273 17.55 0.17 -19.28
C THR A 273 18.37 -1.11 -19.07
N GLY A 274 19.11 -1.53 -20.10
CA GLY A 274 19.77 -2.85 -20.16
C GLY A 274 20.78 -3.16 -19.06
N SER A 275 20.31 -3.68 -17.94
CA SER A 275 21.09 -4.05 -16.76
C SER A 275 20.59 -5.39 -16.22
N ILE A 276 21.48 -6.14 -15.57
CA ILE A 276 21.08 -7.36 -14.84
C ILE A 276 20.01 -7.08 -13.78
N ALA A 277 19.91 -5.84 -13.29
CA ALA A 277 18.92 -5.43 -12.32
C ALA A 277 17.50 -5.24 -12.88
N CYS A 278 17.25 -5.48 -14.18
CA CYS A 278 15.90 -5.36 -14.77
C CYS A 278 14.83 -6.20 -14.04
N TYR A 279 15.19 -7.34 -13.44
CA TYR A 279 14.21 -8.13 -12.67
C TYR A 279 13.65 -7.39 -11.45
N LYS A 280 14.41 -6.46 -10.85
CA LYS A 280 13.93 -5.61 -9.76
C LYS A 280 12.96 -4.52 -10.25
N ALA A 281 13.06 -4.13 -11.52
CA ALA A 281 12.11 -3.19 -12.11
C ALA A 281 10.72 -3.81 -12.26
N LEU A 282 10.63 -5.14 -12.43
CA LEU A 282 9.35 -5.86 -12.38
C LEU A 282 8.72 -5.80 -10.97
N ASP A 283 9.52 -6.04 -9.93
CA ASP A 283 9.07 -5.90 -8.54
C ASP A 283 8.64 -4.46 -8.23
N LEU A 284 9.39 -3.46 -8.71
CA LEU A 284 9.01 -2.05 -8.61
C LEU A 284 7.68 -1.77 -9.31
N ALA A 285 7.51 -2.20 -10.57
CA ALA A 285 6.27 -2.00 -11.32
C ALA A 285 5.07 -2.62 -10.58
N SER A 286 5.21 -3.85 -10.09
CA SER A 286 4.17 -4.52 -9.30
C SER A 286 3.81 -3.73 -8.04
N LYS A 287 4.80 -3.20 -7.33
CA LYS A 287 4.58 -2.44 -6.09
C LYS A 287 3.96 -1.07 -6.33
N LEU A 288 4.32 -0.41 -7.42
CA LEU A 288 3.71 0.86 -7.83
C LEU A 288 2.21 0.67 -8.12
N VAL A 289 1.86 -0.40 -8.85
CA VAL A 289 0.45 -0.73 -9.14
C VAL A 289 -0.30 -1.13 -7.87
N GLN A 290 0.31 -1.93 -6.98
CA GLN A 290 -0.27 -2.25 -5.67
C GLN A 290 -0.48 -1.03 -4.77
N ALA A 291 0.31 0.01 -4.99
CA ALA A 291 0.19 1.29 -4.32
C ALA A 291 -0.87 2.20 -4.99
N GLY A 292 -1.63 1.72 -5.97
CA GLY A 292 -2.68 2.46 -6.66
C GLY A 292 -2.19 3.34 -7.82
N ALA A 293 -0.91 3.28 -8.19
CA ALA A 293 -0.38 4.06 -9.30
C ALA A 293 -0.70 3.43 -10.66
N SER A 294 -1.00 4.27 -11.65
CA SER A 294 -0.97 3.89 -13.06
C SER A 294 0.46 3.94 -13.58
N VAL A 295 0.93 2.85 -14.20
CA VAL A 295 2.34 2.73 -14.65
C VAL A 295 2.44 2.44 -16.14
N GLU A 296 2.98 3.37 -16.92
CA GLU A 296 3.36 3.14 -18.33
C GLU A 296 4.85 2.81 -18.40
N THR A 297 5.23 1.72 -19.08
CA THR A 297 6.63 1.27 -19.10
C THR A 297 7.30 1.56 -20.44
N ILE A 298 8.52 2.09 -20.38
CA ILE A 298 9.40 2.25 -21.55
C ILE A 298 10.64 1.38 -21.37
N LEU A 299 10.83 0.38 -22.22
CA LEU A 299 12.05 -0.44 -22.23
C LEU A 299 13.01 0.07 -23.29
N SER A 300 14.27 0.33 -22.90
CA SER A 300 15.32 0.50 -23.90
C SER A 300 15.59 -0.80 -24.63
N TYR A 301 16.17 -0.73 -25.84
CA TYR A 301 16.60 -1.93 -26.57
C TYR A 301 17.46 -2.88 -25.71
N GLY A 302 18.33 -2.32 -24.86
CA GLY A 302 19.13 -3.14 -23.95
C GLY A 302 18.28 -3.86 -22.89
N ALA A 303 17.22 -3.24 -22.38
CA ALA A 303 16.34 -3.85 -21.39
C ALA A 303 15.54 -5.02 -21.96
N THR A 304 15.11 -4.95 -23.23
CA THR A 304 14.37 -6.04 -23.89
C THR A 304 15.20 -7.33 -24.03
N GLN A 305 16.53 -7.25 -23.89
CA GLN A 305 17.41 -8.43 -23.86
C GLN A 305 17.45 -9.13 -22.49
N PHE A 306 17.02 -8.46 -21.42
CA PHE A 306 17.00 -9.03 -20.05
C PHE A 306 15.60 -9.44 -19.62
N VAL A 307 14.58 -8.67 -20.00
CA VAL A 307 13.19 -8.85 -19.58
C VAL A 307 12.26 -8.60 -20.76
N SER A 308 11.20 -9.40 -20.88
CA SER A 308 10.25 -9.26 -21.98
C SER A 308 9.27 -8.11 -21.72
N PRO A 309 8.84 -7.38 -22.77
CA PRO A 309 7.76 -6.39 -22.65
C PRO A 309 6.47 -6.98 -22.07
N LEU A 310 6.20 -8.26 -22.38
CA LEU A 310 5.04 -8.98 -21.86
C LEU A 310 5.01 -9.03 -20.32
N ALA A 311 6.15 -9.15 -19.65
CA ALA A 311 6.20 -9.20 -18.19
C ALA A 311 5.70 -7.90 -17.56
N PHE A 312 6.09 -6.74 -18.09
CA PHE A 312 5.60 -5.44 -17.63
C PHE A 312 4.14 -5.23 -17.97
N ARG A 313 3.71 -5.61 -19.18
CA ARG A 313 2.29 -5.52 -19.58
C ARG A 313 1.38 -6.31 -18.63
N SER A 314 1.81 -7.50 -18.23
CA SER A 314 1.04 -8.35 -17.30
C SER A 314 0.95 -7.78 -15.89
N LEU A 315 1.92 -6.97 -15.45
CA LEU A 315 1.95 -6.38 -14.11
C LEU A 315 1.27 -5.00 -14.06
N THR A 316 1.43 -4.21 -15.12
CA THR A 316 0.96 -2.83 -15.20
C THR A 316 -0.40 -2.70 -15.86
N HIS A 317 -0.85 -3.75 -16.55
CA HIS A 317 -2.07 -3.75 -17.37
C HIS A 317 -2.09 -2.64 -18.43
N ARG A 318 -0.90 -2.19 -18.85
CA ARG A 318 -0.70 -1.09 -19.79
C ARG A 318 0.29 -1.45 -20.89
N SER A 319 0.27 -0.65 -21.95
CA SER A 319 1.17 -0.81 -23.08
C SER A 319 2.64 -0.67 -22.65
N VAL A 320 3.56 -1.24 -23.43
CA VAL A 320 4.99 -1.14 -23.14
C VAL A 320 5.68 -0.62 -24.38
N VAL A 321 6.24 0.59 -24.26
CA VAL A 321 6.95 1.24 -25.36
C VAL A 321 8.35 0.66 -25.49
N THR A 322 8.73 0.32 -26.72
CA THR A 322 10.04 -0.27 -27.02
C THR A 322 10.73 0.36 -28.24
N ASP A 323 9.98 1.03 -29.11
CA ASP A 323 10.46 1.65 -30.34
C ASP A 323 9.71 2.96 -30.59
N THR A 324 10.44 4.01 -31.00
CA THR A 324 9.92 5.36 -31.21
C THR A 324 9.09 5.43 -32.49
N PHE A 325 9.36 4.51 -33.42
CA PHE A 325 8.80 4.51 -34.77
C PHE A 325 7.84 3.35 -35.02
N ASP A 326 7.33 2.69 -33.97
CA ASP A 326 6.36 1.62 -34.15
C ASP A 326 5.09 2.15 -34.81
N ALA A 327 4.90 1.79 -36.08
CA ALA A 327 3.76 2.22 -36.89
C ALA A 327 2.42 1.61 -36.42
N ASN A 328 2.46 0.62 -35.52
CA ASN A 328 1.27 0.03 -34.91
C ASN A 328 0.91 0.67 -33.55
N SER A 329 1.69 1.63 -33.09
CA SER A 329 1.34 2.48 -31.96
C SER A 329 0.06 3.26 -32.27
N GLU A 330 -0.93 3.21 -31.39
CA GLU A 330 -2.16 4.02 -31.51
C GLU A 330 -1.90 5.53 -31.35
N HIS A 331 -0.67 5.93 -31.02
CA HIS A 331 -0.28 7.31 -30.80
C HIS A 331 0.95 7.67 -31.65
N SER A 332 0.71 8.34 -32.79
CA SER A 332 1.78 8.89 -33.66
C SER A 332 2.77 9.86 -32.97
N VAL A 333 2.62 10.14 -31.65
CA VAL A 333 3.47 10.98 -30.80
C VAL A 333 3.61 10.42 -29.36
N GLU A 334 3.81 9.11 -29.18
CA GLU A 334 3.90 8.44 -27.85
C GLU A 334 4.79 9.18 -26.83
N HIS A 335 5.97 9.64 -27.24
CA HIS A 335 6.92 10.27 -26.32
C HIS A 335 6.43 11.61 -25.76
N VAL A 336 5.67 12.41 -26.52
CA VAL A 336 5.09 13.67 -26.00
C VAL A 336 3.85 13.38 -25.16
N THR A 337 3.03 12.41 -25.56
CA THR A 337 1.84 12.02 -24.80
C THR A 337 2.23 11.46 -23.43
N LEU A 338 3.17 10.51 -23.38
CA LEU A 338 3.68 9.95 -22.12
C LEU A 338 4.37 11.02 -21.27
N ALA A 339 5.13 11.92 -21.89
CA ALA A 339 5.79 13.01 -21.18
C ALA A 339 4.82 13.97 -20.49
N ARG A 340 3.64 14.20 -21.08
CA ARG A 340 2.57 15.04 -20.50
C ARG A 340 1.68 14.28 -19.52
N TRP A 341 1.55 12.97 -19.70
CA TRP A 341 0.73 12.11 -18.85
C TRP A 341 1.39 11.83 -17.50
N ALA A 342 2.73 11.75 -17.47
CA ALA A 342 3.49 11.44 -16.27
C ALA A 342 3.38 12.54 -15.21
N ASP A 343 3.04 12.17 -13.97
CA ASP A 343 3.31 12.98 -12.77
C ASP A 343 4.78 12.88 -12.36
N ILE A 344 5.45 11.78 -12.72
CA ILE A 344 6.89 11.56 -12.55
C ILE A 344 7.43 10.55 -13.58
N VAL A 345 8.65 10.78 -14.05
CA VAL A 345 9.41 9.80 -14.83
C VAL A 345 10.46 9.14 -13.95
N VAL A 346 10.42 7.82 -13.85
CA VAL A 346 11.35 7.01 -13.04
C VAL A 346 12.18 6.12 -13.96
N ILE A 347 13.51 6.20 -13.89
CA ILE A 347 14.40 5.33 -14.65
C ILE A 347 15.11 4.36 -13.70
N ALA A 348 14.64 3.11 -13.68
CA ALA A 348 15.14 2.08 -12.78
C ALA A 348 15.14 0.70 -13.46
N PRO A 349 16.31 0.07 -13.69
CA PRO A 349 17.65 0.61 -13.52
C PRO A 349 18.04 1.61 -14.62
N ALA A 350 18.84 2.61 -14.24
CA ALA A 350 19.54 3.51 -15.14
C ALA A 350 21.01 3.07 -15.33
N THR A 351 21.34 2.64 -16.54
CA THR A 351 22.70 2.25 -16.92
C THR A 351 23.60 3.47 -17.15
N VAL A 352 24.91 3.27 -17.10
CA VAL A 352 25.91 4.32 -17.44
C VAL A 352 25.65 4.96 -18.80
N HIS A 353 25.20 4.17 -19.79
CA HIS A 353 24.86 4.63 -21.12
C HIS A 353 23.66 5.59 -21.11
N CYS A 354 22.58 5.22 -20.43
CA CYS A 354 21.41 6.09 -20.27
C CYS A 354 21.77 7.39 -19.54
N ILE A 355 22.52 7.30 -18.44
CA ILE A 355 22.97 8.48 -17.67
C ILE A 355 23.80 9.44 -18.55
N ALA A 356 24.69 8.90 -19.40
CA ALA A 356 25.47 9.71 -20.33
C ALA A 356 24.60 10.42 -21.37
N LYS A 357 23.60 9.71 -21.94
CA LYS A 357 22.63 10.31 -22.88
C LYS A 357 21.86 11.46 -22.25
N LEU A 358 21.29 11.23 -21.06
CA LEU A 358 20.52 12.25 -20.33
C LEU A 358 21.39 13.47 -19.98
N ALA A 359 22.62 13.25 -19.51
CA ALA A 359 23.54 14.35 -19.21
C ALA A 359 23.91 15.14 -20.47
N GLY A 360 24.09 14.45 -21.59
CA GLY A 360 24.37 15.05 -22.91
C GLY A 360 23.16 15.71 -23.60
N GLY A 361 21.93 15.43 -23.14
CA GLY A 361 20.71 15.88 -23.82
C GLY A 361 20.44 15.14 -25.13
N LEU A 362 20.88 13.88 -25.23
CA LEU A 362 20.60 13.04 -26.39
C LEU A 362 19.18 12.45 -26.29
N ALA A 363 18.41 12.53 -27.37
CA ALA A 363 17.06 12.00 -27.51
C ALA A 363 16.99 11.11 -28.77
N ASP A 364 17.50 9.90 -28.65
CA ASP A 364 17.71 8.96 -29.76
C ASP A 364 16.97 7.62 -29.58
N ASP A 365 16.25 7.46 -28.47
CA ASP A 365 15.37 6.33 -28.18
C ASP A 365 14.08 6.80 -27.47
N PRO A 366 13.03 5.96 -27.33
CA PRO A 366 11.74 6.40 -26.79
C PRO A 366 11.88 6.99 -25.40
N LEU A 367 12.71 6.36 -24.55
CA LEU A 367 12.88 6.76 -23.16
C LEU A 367 13.53 8.15 -23.08
N THR A 368 14.66 8.33 -23.73
CA THR A 368 15.38 9.61 -23.72
C THR A 368 14.60 10.72 -24.41
N THR A 369 13.82 10.40 -25.44
CA THR A 369 12.93 11.37 -26.11
C THR A 369 11.80 11.80 -25.17
N THR A 370 11.14 10.88 -24.48
CA THR A 370 10.12 11.20 -23.45
C THR A 370 10.71 12.06 -22.33
N VAL A 371 11.91 11.74 -21.86
CA VAL A 371 12.58 12.50 -20.78
C VAL A 371 12.93 13.93 -21.21
N ILE A 372 13.33 14.16 -22.46
CA ILE A 372 13.59 15.52 -22.94
C ILE A 372 12.29 16.32 -23.15
N ALA A 373 11.17 15.63 -23.38
CA ALA A 373 9.88 16.26 -23.62
C ALA A 373 9.05 16.52 -22.35
N THR A 374 9.40 15.92 -21.20
CA THR A 374 8.59 16.01 -19.97
C THR A 374 8.88 17.26 -19.15
N GLU A 375 7.83 17.81 -18.54
CA GLU A 375 7.93 18.82 -17.49
C GLU A 375 7.87 18.19 -16.08
N ALA A 376 7.54 16.89 -16.00
CA ALA A 376 7.45 16.15 -14.77
C ALA A 376 8.85 15.95 -14.14
N PRO A 377 8.94 15.81 -12.80
CA PRO A 377 10.19 15.44 -12.14
C PRO A 377 10.77 14.14 -12.71
N LEU A 378 12.11 14.09 -12.76
CA LEU A 378 12.86 12.92 -13.21
C LEU A 378 13.62 12.31 -12.03
N LEU A 379 13.37 11.02 -11.78
CA LEU A 379 14.10 10.20 -10.84
C LEU A 379 14.92 9.14 -11.58
N VAL A 380 16.20 9.05 -11.28
CA VAL A 380 17.15 8.11 -11.90
C VAL A 380 17.74 7.22 -10.81
N ALA A 381 17.61 5.90 -10.97
CA ALA A 381 18.15 4.90 -10.05
C ALA A 381 19.31 4.13 -10.72
N PRO A 382 20.58 4.52 -10.51
CA PRO A 382 21.70 3.93 -11.22
C PRO A 382 21.92 2.46 -10.87
N ALA A 383 22.30 1.64 -11.86
CA ALA A 383 22.77 0.28 -11.62
C ALA A 383 23.83 -0.14 -12.65
N MET A 384 25.04 -0.45 -12.18
CA MET A 384 26.22 -0.78 -13.01
C MET A 384 27.31 -1.46 -12.18
N ASP A 385 28.40 -1.89 -12.83
CA ASP A 385 29.58 -2.39 -12.10
C ASP A 385 30.31 -1.25 -11.36
N ALA A 386 31.04 -1.56 -10.28
CA ALA A 386 31.73 -0.58 -9.45
C ALA A 386 32.69 0.29 -10.25
N ASN A 387 33.48 -0.30 -11.15
CA ASN A 387 34.42 0.47 -11.97
C ASN A 387 33.71 1.41 -12.94
N MET A 388 32.50 1.04 -13.41
CA MET A 388 31.68 1.91 -14.26
C MET A 388 31.10 3.07 -13.46
N TYR A 389 30.69 2.81 -12.21
CA TYR A 389 30.20 3.84 -11.31
C TYR A 389 31.30 4.84 -10.96
N ASP A 390 32.49 4.36 -10.57
CA ASP A 390 33.62 5.21 -10.16
C ASP A 390 34.29 5.93 -11.33
N HIS A 391 33.94 5.58 -12.58
CA HIS A 391 34.52 6.22 -13.75
C HIS A 391 34.24 7.75 -13.75
N PRO A 392 35.26 8.60 -14.00
CA PRO A 392 35.12 10.06 -13.91
C PRO A 392 33.98 10.63 -14.76
N ALA A 393 33.77 10.10 -15.97
CA ALA A 393 32.68 10.53 -16.84
C ALA A 393 31.29 10.22 -16.24
N THR A 394 31.13 9.08 -15.56
CA THR A 394 29.88 8.71 -14.90
C THR A 394 29.59 9.66 -13.74
N GLN A 395 30.59 9.93 -12.91
CA GLN A 395 30.48 10.88 -11.80
C GLN A 395 30.16 12.29 -12.29
N GLU A 396 30.82 12.76 -13.35
CA GLU A 396 30.53 14.06 -13.94
C GLU A 396 29.12 14.14 -14.52
N ASN A 397 28.65 13.09 -15.22
CA ASN A 397 27.30 13.03 -15.76
C ASN A 397 26.24 13.03 -14.66
N MET A 398 26.42 12.25 -13.60
CA MET A 398 25.51 12.29 -12.44
C MET A 398 25.51 13.66 -11.76
N ALA A 399 26.67 14.29 -11.61
CA ALA A 399 26.74 15.65 -11.06
C ALA A 399 26.05 16.69 -11.95
N ARG A 400 26.15 16.55 -13.28
CA ARG A 400 25.42 17.39 -14.25
C ARG A 400 23.91 17.20 -14.13
N LEU A 401 23.43 15.96 -14.00
CA LEU A 401 22.00 15.66 -13.82
C LEU A 401 21.46 16.25 -12.50
N ARG A 402 22.19 16.09 -11.38
CA ARG A 402 21.80 16.71 -10.10
C ARG A 402 21.67 18.23 -10.21
N ARG A 403 22.61 18.90 -10.89
CA ARG A 403 22.51 20.36 -11.14
C ARG A 403 21.29 20.77 -11.97
N ARG A 404 20.73 19.86 -12.76
CA ARG A 404 19.49 20.07 -13.52
C ARG A 404 18.22 19.71 -12.74
N GLY A 405 18.34 19.38 -11.45
CA GLY A 405 17.20 19.01 -10.60
C GLY A 405 16.76 17.55 -10.70
N VAL A 406 17.54 16.69 -11.36
CA VAL A 406 17.23 15.26 -11.45
C VAL A 406 17.53 14.58 -10.11
N ALA A 407 16.54 13.89 -9.55
CA ALA A 407 16.70 13.08 -8.36
C ALA A 407 17.51 11.81 -8.70
N ILE A 408 18.63 11.58 -8.00
CA ILE A 408 19.46 10.39 -8.21
C ILE A 408 19.43 9.53 -6.95
N VAL A 409 18.88 8.32 -7.06
CA VAL A 409 18.71 7.39 -5.94
C VAL A 409 19.67 6.22 -6.06
N GLY A 410 20.63 6.13 -5.14
CA GLY A 410 21.69 5.11 -5.16
C GLY A 410 22.85 5.44 -6.10
N PRO A 411 23.62 4.43 -6.53
CA PRO A 411 23.43 2.99 -6.30
C PRO A 411 23.74 2.58 -4.85
N ALA A 412 23.36 1.35 -4.48
CA ALA A 412 23.66 0.73 -3.20
C ALA A 412 24.98 -0.08 -3.24
N PRO A 413 25.65 -0.27 -2.08
CA PRO A 413 26.79 -1.18 -1.97
C PRO A 413 26.34 -2.65 -1.97
N GLY A 414 27.17 -3.55 -2.49
CA GLY A 414 26.94 -4.98 -2.36
C GLY A 414 27.75 -5.82 -3.34
N ARG A 415 27.42 -7.12 -3.38
CA ARG A 415 28.01 -8.06 -4.34
C ARG A 415 27.41 -7.83 -5.73
N LEU A 416 28.27 -7.60 -6.72
CA LEU A 416 27.91 -7.31 -8.10
C LEU A 416 27.95 -8.58 -8.96
N ALA A 417 27.38 -8.51 -10.17
CA ALA A 417 27.39 -9.63 -11.12
C ALA A 417 28.80 -10.06 -11.55
N SER A 418 29.77 -9.12 -11.50
CA SER A 418 31.20 -9.40 -11.71
C SER A 418 31.82 -10.25 -10.60
N GLY A 419 31.12 -10.45 -9.48
CA GLY A 419 31.62 -11.13 -8.28
C GLY A 419 32.33 -10.18 -7.30
N LEU A 420 32.60 -8.93 -7.69
CA LEU A 420 33.21 -7.90 -6.84
C LEU A 420 32.21 -7.35 -5.81
N MET A 421 32.74 -6.79 -4.73
CA MET A 421 31.99 -6.00 -3.75
C MET A 421 32.24 -4.51 -4.01
N GLY A 422 31.19 -3.72 -4.14
CA GLY A 422 31.33 -2.28 -4.37
C GLY A 422 30.00 -1.56 -4.53
N MET A 423 30.05 -0.26 -4.79
CA MET A 423 28.89 0.55 -5.17
C MET A 423 28.47 0.22 -6.59
N GLY A 424 27.17 0.03 -6.85
CA GLY A 424 26.69 -0.24 -8.21
C GLY A 424 25.40 -1.05 -8.29
N ARG A 425 24.96 -1.64 -7.18
CA ARG A 425 23.70 -2.39 -7.11
C ARG A 425 22.52 -1.42 -7.17
N LEU A 426 21.47 -1.78 -7.91
CA LEU A 426 20.20 -1.05 -7.83
C LEU A 426 19.66 -1.11 -6.40
N VAL A 427 19.31 0.05 -5.86
CA VAL A 427 18.60 0.18 -4.58
C VAL A 427 17.35 -0.71 -4.53
N GLU A 428 16.91 -1.07 -3.33
CA GLU A 428 15.74 -1.95 -3.22
C GLU A 428 14.46 -1.23 -3.67
N PRO A 429 13.52 -1.93 -4.34
CA PRO A 429 12.27 -1.31 -4.81
C PRO A 429 11.49 -0.59 -3.71
N ALA A 430 11.48 -1.11 -2.48
CA ALA A 430 10.82 -0.45 -1.35
C ALA A 430 11.42 0.93 -1.03
N THR A 431 12.74 1.07 -1.11
CA THR A 431 13.43 2.36 -0.96
C THR A 431 13.03 3.30 -2.09
N LEU A 432 12.96 2.81 -3.34
CA LEU A 432 12.54 3.62 -4.49
C LEU A 432 11.12 4.16 -4.33
N LEU A 433 10.17 3.39 -3.81
CA LEU A 433 8.81 3.88 -3.56
C LEU A 433 8.81 5.13 -2.68
N GLY A 434 9.59 5.13 -1.59
CA GLY A 434 9.69 6.27 -0.69
C GLY A 434 10.31 7.50 -1.36
N HIS A 435 11.33 7.33 -2.20
CA HIS A 435 11.91 8.45 -2.96
C HIS A 435 10.95 8.97 -4.06
N ILE A 436 10.17 8.08 -4.69
CA ILE A 436 9.15 8.47 -5.67
C ILE A 436 8.06 9.30 -5.00
N ALA A 437 7.54 8.84 -3.85
CA ALA A 437 6.54 9.57 -3.07
C ALA A 437 7.07 10.95 -2.63
N ALA A 438 8.31 11.01 -2.12
CA ALA A 438 8.95 12.25 -1.72
C ALA A 438 9.12 13.24 -2.89
N GLU A 439 9.53 12.77 -4.06
CA GLU A 439 9.71 13.63 -5.23
C GLU A 439 8.37 14.17 -5.75
N LEU A 440 7.33 13.33 -5.79
CA LEU A 440 5.96 13.74 -6.11
C LEU A 440 5.41 14.77 -5.11
N GLY A 441 5.77 14.62 -3.83
CA GLY A 441 5.36 15.48 -2.74
C GLY A 441 6.17 16.76 -2.56
N ARG A 442 7.31 16.92 -3.22
CA ARG A 442 8.31 17.98 -2.93
C ARG A 442 7.72 19.40 -2.91
N ASN A 443 6.75 19.68 -3.77
CA ASN A 443 6.11 20.99 -3.90
C ASN A 443 4.74 21.06 -3.20
N GLY A 444 4.49 20.16 -2.24
CA GLY A 444 3.26 20.15 -1.45
C GLY A 444 3.12 21.35 -0.52
N ASP A 445 2.05 21.38 0.26
CA ASP A 445 1.68 22.50 1.12
C ASP A 445 2.62 22.71 2.33
N LEU A 446 3.42 21.71 2.68
CA LEU A 446 4.47 21.79 3.70
C LEU A 446 5.87 22.05 3.11
N ALA A 447 5.97 22.35 1.80
CA ALA A 447 7.24 22.66 1.17
C ALA A 447 7.96 23.83 1.88
N GLY A 448 9.23 23.61 2.21
CA GLY A 448 10.06 24.58 2.93
C GLY A 448 9.80 24.65 4.44
N ARG A 449 8.93 23.79 4.99
CA ARG A 449 8.72 23.63 6.42
C ARG A 449 9.54 22.48 6.98
N ARG A 450 10.06 22.64 8.19
CA ARG A 450 10.80 21.60 8.91
C ARG A 450 9.94 20.99 10.01
N VAL A 451 9.70 19.69 9.91
CA VAL A 451 8.84 18.94 10.85
C VAL A 451 9.69 17.92 11.60
N VAL A 452 9.72 18.03 12.93
CA VAL A 452 10.38 17.06 13.81
C VAL A 452 9.33 16.08 14.33
N VAL A 453 9.51 14.80 14.08
CA VAL A 453 8.59 13.74 14.51
C VAL A 453 9.33 12.76 15.40
N SER A 454 8.78 12.45 16.58
CA SER A 454 9.30 11.37 17.42
C SER A 454 8.54 10.06 17.16
N ALA A 455 9.22 8.91 17.17
CA ALA A 455 8.58 7.60 17.03
C ALA A 455 9.19 6.52 17.93
N GLY A 456 8.49 5.39 18.04
CA GLY A 456 8.92 4.21 18.79
C GLY A 456 8.64 4.27 20.28
N GLY A 457 9.06 3.22 21.00
CA GLY A 457 9.01 3.12 22.46
C GLY A 457 10.40 3.24 23.07
N THR A 458 10.62 4.17 24.00
CA THR A 458 11.92 4.31 24.65
C THR A 458 12.23 3.11 25.54
N GLN A 459 13.51 2.71 25.57
CA GLN A 459 14.03 1.56 26.31
C GLN A 459 14.95 2.03 27.44
N GLU A 460 14.45 2.02 28.68
CA GLU A 460 15.18 2.43 29.86
C GLU A 460 15.95 1.24 30.45
N ALA A 461 17.29 1.31 30.45
CA ALA A 461 18.15 0.19 30.83
C ALA A 461 18.06 -0.11 32.34
N ILE A 462 17.73 -1.37 32.67
CA ILE A 462 17.89 -1.93 34.02
C ILE A 462 19.33 -2.41 34.21
N ASP A 463 19.81 -3.18 33.23
CA ASP A 463 21.17 -3.70 33.12
C ASP A 463 21.53 -3.80 31.62
N PRO A 464 22.74 -4.25 31.21
CA PRO A 464 23.10 -4.33 29.79
C PRO A 464 22.28 -5.33 28.95
N VAL A 465 21.39 -6.09 29.57
CA VAL A 465 20.58 -7.15 28.93
C VAL A 465 19.09 -6.84 28.98
N ARG A 466 18.62 -6.12 30.01
CA ARG A 466 17.21 -5.89 30.29
C ARG A 466 16.86 -4.41 30.27
N VAL A 467 15.70 -4.10 29.72
CA VAL A 467 15.15 -2.74 29.61
C VAL A 467 13.70 -2.70 30.07
N ILE A 468 13.24 -1.53 30.51
CA ILE A 468 11.83 -1.18 30.66
C ILE A 468 11.41 -0.43 29.39
N THR A 469 10.34 -0.87 28.75
CA THR A 469 9.82 -0.27 27.52
C THR A 469 8.30 -0.39 27.48
N ASN A 470 7.66 0.40 26.62
CA ASN A 470 6.26 0.22 26.26
C ASN A 470 6.11 -0.60 24.97
N HIS A 471 4.87 -0.91 24.61
CA HIS A 471 4.48 -1.74 23.46
C HIS A 471 4.42 -0.99 22.12
N SER A 472 5.00 0.22 22.02
CA SER A 472 4.93 1.00 20.80
C SER A 472 5.72 0.34 19.66
N SER A 473 5.03 0.09 18.54
CA SER A 473 5.64 -0.36 17.30
C SER A 473 6.29 0.77 16.50
N GLY A 474 6.09 2.04 16.90
CA GLY A 474 6.56 3.23 16.20
C GLY A 474 5.78 3.59 14.92
N ARG A 475 4.88 2.73 14.44
CA ARG A 475 4.16 2.89 13.15
C ARG A 475 3.44 4.21 12.99
N MET A 476 2.83 4.73 14.05
CA MET A 476 2.11 6.00 13.98
C MET A 476 3.07 7.17 13.71
N GLY A 477 4.20 7.24 14.43
CA GLY A 477 5.20 8.27 14.20
C GLY A 477 5.86 8.17 12.82
N TYR A 478 6.13 6.94 12.34
CA TYR A 478 6.63 6.73 10.97
C TYR A 478 5.61 7.18 9.92
N ALA A 479 4.33 6.82 10.08
CA ALA A 479 3.28 7.21 9.15
C ALA A 479 3.08 8.73 9.09
N VAL A 480 3.16 9.43 10.23
CA VAL A 480 3.13 10.90 10.26
C VAL A 480 4.36 11.49 9.57
N ALA A 481 5.54 10.93 9.82
CA ALA A 481 6.78 11.38 9.19
C ALA A 481 6.74 11.20 7.66
N GLU A 482 6.25 10.05 7.18
CA GLU A 482 6.06 9.76 5.76
C GLU A 482 5.05 10.72 5.12
N ALA A 483 3.88 10.90 5.75
CA ALA A 483 2.89 11.84 5.27
C ALA A 483 3.42 13.29 5.22
N ALA A 484 4.27 13.70 6.18
CA ALA A 484 4.87 15.03 6.20
C ALA A 484 5.87 15.22 5.04
N ARG A 485 6.73 14.23 4.81
CA ARG A 485 7.66 14.20 3.67
C ARG A 485 6.89 14.24 2.35
N ASP A 486 5.83 13.45 2.24
CA ASP A 486 5.01 13.33 1.02
C ASP A 486 4.17 14.60 0.74
N ARG A 487 4.15 15.55 1.68
CA ARG A 487 3.61 16.91 1.53
C ARG A 487 4.69 17.98 1.37
N GLY A 488 5.95 17.57 1.24
CA GLY A 488 7.09 18.44 0.93
C GLY A 488 7.88 18.94 2.13
N ALA A 489 7.57 18.49 3.36
CA ALA A 489 8.30 18.91 4.55
C ALA A 489 9.73 18.34 4.57
N GLU A 490 10.67 19.11 5.14
CA GLU A 490 11.94 18.58 5.61
C GLU A 490 11.70 17.86 6.94
N VAL A 491 11.80 16.53 6.95
CA VAL A 491 11.45 15.73 8.12
C VAL A 491 12.70 15.25 8.87
N VAL A 492 12.69 15.47 10.19
CA VAL A 492 13.61 14.82 11.13
C VAL A 492 12.82 13.81 11.96
N LEU A 493 13.12 12.52 11.77
CA LEU A 493 12.52 11.43 12.52
C LEU A 493 13.44 11.03 13.67
N VAL A 494 13.08 11.39 14.91
CA VAL A 494 13.78 10.94 16.12
C VAL A 494 13.11 9.66 16.61
N THR A 495 13.75 8.51 16.40
CA THR A 495 13.11 7.22 16.67
C THR A 495 13.84 6.41 17.74
N ALA A 496 13.07 5.92 18.70
CA ALA A 496 13.50 4.83 19.58
C ALA A 496 13.55 3.50 18.79
N PRO A 497 14.08 2.40 19.36
CA PRO A 497 14.22 1.15 18.61
C PRO A 497 12.87 0.61 18.10
N THR A 498 12.78 0.34 16.79
CA THR A 498 11.63 -0.28 16.14
C THR A 498 12.07 -1.39 15.18
N ALA A 499 11.11 -2.16 14.66
CA ALA A 499 11.35 -3.13 13.58
C ALA A 499 11.17 -2.52 12.17
N LEU A 500 10.91 -1.21 12.07
CA LEU A 500 10.62 -0.54 10.81
C LEU A 500 11.94 -0.10 10.14
N PRO A 501 12.07 -0.22 8.81
CA PRO A 501 13.23 0.30 8.10
C PRO A 501 13.25 1.82 8.11
N ASP A 502 14.44 2.41 7.98
CA ASP A 502 14.58 3.87 7.85
C ASP A 502 13.85 4.36 6.59
N PRO A 503 12.97 5.38 6.71
CA PRO A 503 12.24 5.92 5.57
C PRO A 503 13.16 6.73 4.66
N ALA A 504 12.85 6.73 3.36
CA ALA A 504 13.58 7.50 2.36
C ALA A 504 13.35 9.01 2.51
N GLU A 505 14.36 9.82 2.13
CA GLU A 505 14.35 11.29 2.12
C GLU A 505 14.01 11.92 3.48
N MET A 506 14.50 11.32 4.58
CA MET A 506 14.37 11.88 5.92
C MET A 506 15.69 11.78 6.68
N ARG A 507 15.91 12.72 7.61
CA ARG A 507 16.98 12.60 8.59
C ARG A 507 16.50 11.74 9.75
N VAL A 508 17.02 10.52 9.87
CA VAL A 508 16.69 9.61 10.97
C VAL A 508 17.73 9.73 12.08
N VAL A 509 17.28 10.04 13.30
CA VAL A 509 18.10 10.11 14.51
C VAL A 509 17.68 8.96 15.43
N ASN A 510 18.52 7.94 15.52
CA ASN A 510 18.29 6.78 16.36
C ASN A 510 18.66 7.08 17.81
N VAL A 511 17.71 6.87 18.73
CA VAL A 511 17.86 7.04 20.18
C VAL A 511 17.41 5.77 20.89
N ARG A 512 17.74 5.62 22.17
CA ARG A 512 17.28 4.48 22.99
C ARG A 512 16.42 4.93 24.15
N SER A 513 16.90 5.87 24.96
CA SER A 513 16.24 6.32 26.19
C SER A 513 15.42 7.60 25.99
N ALA A 514 14.53 7.89 26.95
CA ALA A 514 13.79 9.14 27.02
C ALA A 514 14.71 10.36 27.11
N GLN A 515 15.87 10.24 27.78
CA GLN A 515 16.86 11.32 27.85
C GLN A 515 17.52 11.57 26.49
N GLU A 516 17.98 10.51 25.81
CA GLU A 516 18.55 10.64 24.45
C GLU A 516 17.55 11.22 23.47
N MET A 517 16.28 10.80 23.55
CA MET A 517 15.20 11.37 22.74
C MET A 517 15.00 12.85 23.04
N CYS A 518 15.02 13.25 24.32
CA CYS A 518 14.92 14.66 24.70
C CYS A 518 16.06 15.48 24.10
N ASP A 519 17.30 15.01 24.27
CA ASP A 519 18.50 15.70 23.78
C ASP A 519 18.46 15.85 22.25
N ALA A 520 18.04 14.79 21.53
CA ALA A 520 17.89 14.81 20.09
C ALA A 520 16.78 15.76 19.63
N VAL A 521 15.62 15.76 20.28
CA VAL A 521 14.52 16.69 19.96
C VAL A 521 14.96 18.13 20.18
N LEU A 522 15.60 18.44 21.33
CA LEU A 522 16.05 19.79 21.66
C LEU A 522 17.16 20.31 20.73
N ALA A 523 17.95 19.42 20.11
CA ALA A 523 18.94 19.81 19.12
C ALA A 523 18.32 20.25 17.78
N GLU A 524 17.12 19.76 17.48
CA GLU A 524 16.48 19.93 16.16
C GLU A 524 15.35 20.98 16.19
N THR A 525 14.67 21.16 17.33
CA THR A 525 13.57 22.13 17.50
C THR A 525 13.92 23.61 17.30
N PRO A 526 15.17 24.11 17.46
CA PRO A 526 15.49 25.52 17.18
C PRO A 526 15.23 25.95 15.73
N PHE A 527 15.10 24.99 14.81
CA PHE A 527 14.88 25.20 13.38
C PHE A 527 13.57 24.59 12.89
N ALA A 528 12.74 24.06 13.80
CA ALA A 528 11.51 23.37 13.44
C ALA A 528 10.35 24.36 13.31
N ASP A 529 9.48 24.12 12.33
CA ASP A 529 8.16 24.76 12.24
C ASP A 529 7.11 23.99 13.05
N ALA A 530 7.26 22.66 13.16
CA ALA A 530 6.37 21.80 13.93
C ALA A 530 7.13 20.68 14.67
N LEU A 531 6.65 20.37 15.88
CA LEU A 531 7.10 19.23 16.69
C LEU A 531 5.92 18.29 16.93
N ILE A 532 6.02 17.06 16.44
CA ILE A 532 5.00 16.02 16.58
C ILE A 532 5.54 14.89 17.46
N MET A 533 5.10 14.84 18.71
CA MET A 533 5.56 13.88 19.70
C MET A 533 4.69 12.61 19.71
N ALA A 534 4.85 11.78 18.68
CA ALA A 534 4.15 10.50 18.51
C ALA A 534 4.85 9.27 19.14
N ALA A 535 6.04 9.45 19.74
CA ALA A 535 6.73 8.39 20.45
C ALA A 535 6.01 8.07 21.76
N ALA A 536 6.01 6.80 22.13
CA ALA A 536 5.65 6.41 23.48
C ALA A 536 6.91 6.56 24.33
N VAL A 537 7.02 7.68 25.03
CA VAL A 537 8.11 7.95 25.98
C VAL A 537 7.76 7.26 27.30
N ALA A 538 8.67 6.49 27.86
CA ALA A 538 8.47 5.84 29.16
C ALA A 538 8.29 6.91 30.25
N ASP A 539 7.29 6.77 31.12
CA ASP A 539 7.05 7.70 32.23
C ASP A 539 8.05 7.55 33.38
N TYR A 540 8.67 6.38 33.48
CA TYR A 540 9.60 6.00 34.54
C TYR A 540 10.84 5.30 33.98
N ARG A 541 11.96 5.48 34.66
CA ARG A 541 13.24 4.81 34.39
C ARG A 541 13.81 4.21 35.67
N PRO A 542 14.68 3.18 35.62
CA PRO A 542 15.43 2.74 36.78
C PRO A 542 16.23 3.89 37.39
N ALA A 543 16.12 4.08 38.71
CA ALA A 543 16.86 5.12 39.44
C ALA A 543 18.39 4.91 39.31
N VAL A 544 18.82 3.66 39.24
CA VAL A 544 20.21 3.26 38.97
C VAL A 544 20.22 2.11 37.95
N ALA A 545 20.80 2.35 36.77
CA ALA A 545 21.07 1.30 35.80
C ALA A 545 22.35 0.54 36.19
N ALA A 546 22.29 -0.78 36.27
CA ALA A 546 23.46 -1.60 36.60
C ALA A 546 24.43 -1.70 35.41
N GLU A 547 25.73 -1.55 35.65
CA GLU A 547 26.75 -1.71 34.59
C GLU A 547 26.95 -3.18 34.16
N GLN A 548 26.54 -4.13 35.02
CA GLN A 548 26.69 -5.56 34.77
C GLN A 548 25.34 -6.25 34.89
N LYS A 549 25.16 -7.35 34.14
CA LYS A 549 23.97 -8.20 34.22
C LYS A 549 23.72 -8.61 35.67
N ILE A 550 22.55 -8.26 36.19
CA ILE A 550 22.15 -8.60 37.55
C ILE A 550 22.05 -10.13 37.64
N LYS A 551 22.91 -10.73 38.49
CA LYS A 551 22.99 -12.18 38.69
C LYS A 551 21.83 -12.67 39.55
N LYS A 552 21.39 -13.91 39.34
CA LYS A 552 20.46 -14.58 40.25
C LYS A 552 21.16 -14.81 41.59
N THR A 553 20.71 -14.13 42.64
CA THR A 553 21.14 -14.34 44.04
C THR A 553 20.20 -15.32 44.74
N ALA A 554 20.61 -15.85 45.91
CA ALA A 554 19.84 -16.84 46.68
C ALA A 554 18.54 -16.29 47.31
N ALA A 555 18.36 -14.96 47.31
CA ALA A 555 17.06 -14.33 47.52
C ALA A 555 16.34 -14.30 46.16
N ASP A 556 15.21 -15.01 46.05
CA ASP A 556 14.44 -15.20 44.81
C ASP A 556 13.71 -13.92 44.31
N GLU A 557 13.99 -12.74 44.89
CA GLU A 557 13.30 -11.48 44.60
C GLU A 557 14.24 -10.42 44.03
N LEU A 558 13.80 -9.73 42.98
CA LEU A 558 14.47 -8.58 42.36
C LEU A 558 13.59 -7.33 42.55
N THR A 559 14.13 -6.31 43.21
CA THR A 559 13.50 -4.99 43.36
C THR A 559 14.20 -3.97 42.46
N ILE A 560 13.43 -3.14 41.76
CA ILE A 560 13.92 -2.08 40.89
C ILE A 560 13.22 -0.78 41.30
N ASP A 561 13.99 0.17 41.81
CA ASP A 561 13.50 1.51 42.13
C ASP A 561 13.39 2.36 40.85
N LEU A 562 12.30 3.11 40.71
CA LEU A 562 12.00 3.89 39.51
C LEU A 562 11.90 5.39 39.80
N ASP A 563 12.55 6.20 38.97
CA ASP A 563 12.43 7.65 38.94
C ASP A 563 11.59 8.09 37.73
N LYS A 564 10.89 9.23 37.85
CA LYS A 564 10.18 9.83 36.71
C LYS A 564 11.15 10.28 35.62
N THR A 565 10.76 10.10 34.37
CA THR A 565 11.50 10.61 33.20
C THR A 565 11.22 12.09 32.94
N ILE A 566 11.95 12.64 31.97
CA ILE A 566 11.80 14.02 31.52
C ILE A 566 10.57 14.19 30.62
N ASP A 567 9.77 15.25 30.84
CA ASP A 567 8.68 15.61 29.95
C ASP A 567 9.24 16.43 28.77
N ILE A 568 9.49 15.75 27.65
CA ILE A 568 10.12 16.34 26.46
C ILE A 568 9.29 17.52 25.92
N LEU A 569 7.95 17.38 25.86
CA LEU A 569 7.07 18.45 25.37
C LEU A 569 7.13 19.69 26.25
N ALA A 570 7.23 19.52 27.58
CA ALA A 570 7.37 20.64 28.50
C ALA A 570 8.76 21.28 28.48
N THR A 571 9.79 20.50 28.12
CA THR A 571 11.18 20.97 28.04
C THR A 571 11.48 21.68 26.72
N ALA A 572 10.81 21.30 25.64
CA ALA A 572 11.01 21.86 24.31
C ALA A 572 10.42 23.28 24.18
N THR A 573 11.30 24.28 24.28
CA THR A 573 10.97 25.70 24.08
C THR A 573 11.27 26.14 22.65
N GLY A 574 10.38 26.93 22.07
CA GLY A 574 10.52 27.47 20.72
C GLY A 574 9.17 27.91 20.13
N ASP A 575 9.22 28.57 18.98
CA ASP A 575 8.04 29.03 18.25
C ASP A 575 7.74 28.05 17.11
N PHE A 576 7.09 26.93 17.47
CA PHE A 576 6.70 25.86 16.57
C PHE A 576 5.35 25.28 17.01
N VAL A 577 4.62 24.71 16.07
CA VAL A 577 3.36 24.02 16.34
C VAL A 577 3.64 22.77 17.19
N ARG A 578 3.02 22.70 18.36
CA ARG A 578 3.17 21.59 19.32
C ARG A 578 2.04 20.58 19.17
N VAL A 579 2.36 19.41 18.64
CA VAL A 579 1.43 18.27 18.57
C VAL A 579 1.84 17.18 19.56
N GLY A 580 0.96 16.87 20.50
CA GLY A 580 1.13 15.76 21.43
C GLY A 580 0.29 14.54 21.03
N PHE A 581 0.72 13.35 21.45
CA PHE A 581 -0.11 12.14 21.39
C PHE A 581 -0.55 11.72 22.79
N SER A 582 -1.74 11.13 22.86
CA SER A 582 -2.31 10.63 24.11
C SER A 582 -3.00 9.30 23.88
N ALA A 583 -2.46 8.26 24.49
CA ALA A 583 -3.15 7.00 24.69
C ALA A 583 -3.93 7.08 26.01
N GLU A 584 -5.25 6.88 25.97
CA GLU A 584 -6.09 6.81 27.18
C GLU A 584 -6.91 5.52 27.17
N SER A 585 -7.19 4.99 28.36
CA SER A 585 -8.07 3.82 28.55
C SER A 585 -9.46 4.18 29.09
N GLU A 586 -9.63 5.42 29.55
CA GLU A 586 -10.89 5.94 30.06
C GLU A 586 -10.95 7.46 29.88
N ASN A 587 -12.17 8.02 29.77
CA ASN A 587 -12.39 9.47 29.71
C ASN A 587 -11.50 10.21 28.69
N LEU A 588 -11.28 9.60 27.52
CA LEU A 588 -10.34 10.01 26.47
C LEU A 588 -10.33 11.53 26.23
N GLU A 589 -11.49 12.11 25.92
CA GLU A 589 -11.58 13.54 25.55
C GLU A 589 -11.30 14.48 26.71
N ALA A 590 -11.74 14.15 27.94
CA ALA A 590 -11.50 14.97 29.11
C ALA A 590 -10.02 14.99 29.49
N ASN A 591 -9.38 13.81 29.50
CA ASN A 591 -7.95 13.67 29.80
C ASN A 591 -7.09 14.35 28.71
N ALA A 592 -7.47 14.21 27.45
CA ALA A 592 -6.80 14.87 26.33
C ALA A 592 -6.92 16.40 26.39
N ALA A 593 -8.12 16.93 26.66
CA ALA A 593 -8.34 18.38 26.81
C ALA A 593 -7.53 18.97 27.99
N ASP A 594 -7.44 18.26 29.11
CA ASP A 594 -6.61 18.69 30.24
C ASP A 594 -5.11 18.67 29.89
N LYS A 595 -4.64 17.70 29.10
CA LYS A 595 -3.26 17.66 28.60
C LYS A 595 -2.97 18.83 27.65
N VAL A 596 -3.88 19.20 26.76
CA VAL A 596 -3.74 20.38 25.88
C VAL A 596 -3.49 21.63 26.71
N ARG A 597 -4.32 21.89 27.73
CA ARG A 597 -4.16 23.07 28.61
C ARG A 597 -2.88 23.02 29.43
N ARG A 598 -2.61 21.88 30.09
CA ARG A 598 -1.47 21.74 31.02
C ARG A 598 -0.12 21.81 30.30
N LYS A 599 -0.02 21.24 29.10
CA LYS A 599 1.21 21.21 28.30
C LYS A 599 1.28 22.31 27.24
N SER A 600 0.28 23.19 27.18
CA SER A 600 0.19 24.27 26.19
C SER A 600 0.38 23.76 24.75
N LEU A 601 -0.34 22.69 24.39
CA LEU A 601 -0.30 22.10 23.05
C LEU A 601 -1.19 22.90 22.09
N ASP A 602 -0.81 22.93 20.83
CA ASP A 602 -1.64 23.48 19.76
C ASP A 602 -2.60 22.41 19.22
N LEU A 603 -2.20 21.14 19.29
CA LEU A 603 -3.01 19.98 18.93
C LEU A 603 -2.66 18.78 19.81
N ILE A 604 -3.65 17.98 20.17
CA ILE A 604 -3.43 16.63 20.71
C ILE A 604 -4.16 15.60 19.85
N VAL A 605 -3.46 14.50 19.58
CA VAL A 605 -4.00 13.31 18.92
C VAL A 605 -4.26 12.29 20.00
N ALA A 606 -5.53 12.10 20.35
CA ALA A 606 -5.95 11.18 21.39
C ALA A 606 -6.49 9.90 20.75
N ASN A 607 -6.02 8.75 21.19
CA ASN A 607 -6.57 7.46 20.78
C ASN A 607 -6.93 6.64 22.02
N ASP A 608 -8.09 5.97 21.96
CA ASP A 608 -8.45 4.98 22.96
C ASP A 608 -7.62 3.72 22.70
N ILE A 609 -6.82 3.29 23.67
CA ILE A 609 -6.00 2.06 23.55
C ILE A 609 -6.77 0.79 23.89
N THR A 610 -8.00 0.92 24.40
CA THR A 610 -8.91 -0.21 24.64
C THR A 610 -9.82 -0.48 23.46
N GLU A 611 -9.88 0.45 22.50
CA GLU A 611 -10.71 0.34 21.31
C GLU A 611 -10.05 -0.51 20.23
N GLU A 612 -10.79 -1.48 19.71
CA GLU A 612 -10.31 -2.46 18.75
C GLU A 612 -9.88 -1.82 17.42
N GLY A 613 -8.67 -2.15 16.95
CA GLY A 613 -8.08 -1.52 15.76
C GLY A 613 -7.49 -0.12 15.98
N SER A 614 -7.51 0.40 17.22
CA SER A 614 -6.93 1.69 17.61
C SER A 614 -5.72 1.49 18.54
N GLY A 615 -4.66 2.29 18.39
CA GLY A 615 -3.48 2.24 19.27
C GLY A 615 -2.24 1.49 18.77
N PHE A 616 -1.57 0.75 19.66
CA PHE A 616 -0.22 0.20 19.43
C PHE A 616 -0.24 -1.06 18.53
N GLY A 617 0.83 -1.28 17.77
CA GLY A 617 1.01 -2.54 17.01
C GLY A 617 0.20 -2.68 15.70
N VAL A 618 -0.98 -2.08 15.58
CA VAL A 618 -1.87 -2.16 14.40
C VAL A 618 -1.51 -1.15 13.29
N ASP A 619 -2.05 -1.31 12.07
CA ASP A 619 -1.84 -0.39 10.93
C ASP A 619 -2.92 0.69 10.78
N THR A 620 -4.03 0.55 11.51
CA THR A 620 -5.12 1.52 11.59
C THR A 620 -5.05 2.31 12.87
N ASN A 621 -5.78 3.42 12.92
CA ASN A 621 -6.01 4.15 14.16
C ASN A 621 -7.36 4.86 14.10
N ARG A 622 -8.05 4.96 15.24
CA ARG A 622 -9.20 5.83 15.41
C ARG A 622 -8.80 6.89 16.42
N VAL A 623 -8.75 8.14 15.97
CA VAL A 623 -8.22 9.22 16.79
C VAL A 623 -9.22 10.36 16.91
N VAL A 624 -9.15 11.03 18.06
CA VAL A 624 -9.81 12.30 18.33
C VAL A 624 -8.75 13.38 18.34
N LEU A 625 -8.91 14.36 17.46
CA LEU A 625 -8.07 15.55 17.40
C LEU A 625 -8.72 16.64 18.27
N ILE A 626 -7.97 17.20 19.21
CA ILE A 626 -8.42 18.33 20.03
C ILE A 626 -7.40 19.46 19.92
N ASP A 627 -7.85 20.64 19.50
CA ASP A 627 -7.01 21.82 19.37
C ASP A 627 -7.00 22.71 20.62
N ARG A 628 -6.20 23.78 20.55
CA ARG A 628 -6.04 24.76 21.63
C ARG A 628 -7.34 25.49 21.99
N GLU A 629 -8.24 25.67 21.02
CA GLU A 629 -9.57 26.26 21.16
C GLU A 629 -10.61 25.24 21.68
N MET A 630 -10.19 24.02 22.01
CA MET A 630 -11.02 22.91 22.47
C MET A 630 -12.04 22.42 21.43
N GLN A 631 -11.79 22.65 20.14
CA GLN A 631 -12.57 22.02 19.09
C GLN A 631 -12.18 20.56 18.98
N VAL A 632 -13.20 19.70 18.86
CA VAL A 632 -13.05 18.25 18.85
C VAL A 632 -13.43 17.72 17.48
N GLU A 633 -12.52 17.01 16.84
CA GLU A 633 -12.73 16.32 15.57
C GLU A 633 -12.51 14.81 15.77
N ARG A 634 -13.52 14.01 15.47
CA ARG A 634 -13.46 12.54 15.61
C ARG A 634 -13.26 11.94 14.23
N LEU A 635 -12.14 11.25 14.04
CA LEU A 635 -11.85 10.57 12.79
C LEU A 635 -12.42 9.14 12.81
N PRO A 636 -12.94 8.63 11.68
CA PRO A 636 -13.28 7.21 11.60
C PRO A 636 -12.02 6.34 11.72
N LEU A 637 -12.22 5.03 11.86
CA LEU A 637 -11.10 4.09 11.77
C LEU A 637 -10.52 4.18 10.35
N MET A 638 -9.24 4.51 10.25
CA MET A 638 -8.54 4.65 8.97
C MET A 638 -7.09 4.20 9.12
N SER A 639 -6.36 4.11 8.00
CA SER A 639 -4.93 3.77 8.04
C SER A 639 -4.14 4.82 8.84
N LYS A 640 -3.06 4.41 9.50
CA LYS A 640 -2.16 5.35 10.20
C LYS A 640 -1.57 6.41 9.26
N TYR A 641 -1.41 6.08 7.98
CA TYR A 641 -1.00 7.01 6.94
C TYR A 641 -2.07 8.08 6.69
N ALA A 642 -3.34 7.69 6.53
CA ALA A 642 -4.47 8.61 6.41
C ALA A 642 -4.63 9.49 7.67
N VAL A 643 -4.50 8.90 8.88
CA VAL A 643 -4.46 9.69 10.13
C VAL A 643 -3.32 10.70 10.11
N GLY A 644 -2.13 10.32 9.62
CA GLY A 644 -1.00 11.21 9.44
C GLY A 644 -1.36 12.45 8.60
N HIS A 645 -2.02 12.25 7.46
CA HIS A 645 -2.52 13.36 6.62
C HIS A 645 -3.50 14.26 7.36
N ARG A 646 -4.47 13.70 8.09
CA ARG A 646 -5.44 14.49 8.87
C ARG A 646 -4.79 15.32 9.97
N ILE A 647 -3.78 14.77 10.64
CA ILE A 647 -2.99 15.54 11.62
C ILE A 647 -2.27 16.70 10.93
N LEU A 648 -1.66 16.43 9.78
CA LEU A 648 -0.89 17.41 9.04
C LEU A 648 -1.75 18.50 8.40
N ASP A 649 -3.02 18.23 8.08
CA ASP A 649 -3.98 19.27 7.65
C ASP A 649 -4.16 20.33 8.74
N ARG A 650 -4.26 19.89 10.01
CA ARG A 650 -4.35 20.79 11.16
C ARG A 650 -3.04 21.54 11.38
N VAL A 651 -1.90 20.85 11.24
CA VAL A 651 -0.57 21.48 11.37
C VAL A 651 -0.36 22.55 10.30
N ALA A 652 -0.66 22.24 9.02
CA ALA A 652 -0.53 23.20 7.91
C ALA A 652 -1.40 24.44 8.13
N ALA A 653 -2.64 24.27 8.59
CA ALA A 653 -3.52 25.40 8.91
C ALA A 653 -2.95 26.30 10.02
N LEU A 654 -2.35 25.70 11.06
CA LEU A 654 -1.72 26.44 12.16
C LEU A 654 -0.46 27.20 11.71
N LEU A 655 0.32 26.63 10.78
CA LEU A 655 1.52 27.25 10.22
C LEU A 655 1.26 28.45 9.29
N VAL A 656 0.03 28.60 8.78
CA VAL A 656 -0.39 29.75 7.96
C VAL A 656 -0.96 30.88 8.82
N ALA A 657 -1.48 30.55 10.01
CA ALA A 657 -2.12 31.50 10.91
C ALA A 657 -1.14 32.27 11.81
N GLY A 658 0.09 31.75 12.00
CA GLY A 658 1.21 32.40 12.69
C GLY A 658 2.16 33.07 11.71
#